data_AF-A0A6N6P9I8-F1
#
_entry.id   AF-A0A6N6P9I8-F1
#
_cell.length_a   1.000
_cell.length_b   1.000
_cell.length_c   1.000
_cell.angle_alpha   90.00
_cell.angle_beta   90.00
_cell.angle_gamma   90.00
#
_symmetry.space_group_name_H-M   'P 1'
#
loop_
_entity.id
_entity.type
_entity.pdbx_description
1 polymer ?
#
loop_
_entity_poly.entity_id
_entity_poly.type
_entity_poly.pdbx_seq_one_letter_code
_entity_poly.pdbx_strand_id
1 'polypeptide(L)'
;SQTWTNDGTLSVAGAITNSGNLLTTTGSGVTTISGDITGVGGLSKAGAGTTTLSGTANSYSGQTTVAAGTLSLTGTLNTGENTTSQVTIGTTNTDNALMKSSGTLIAGTTTAPSLRVAAVAGAAGALHISDQAISTTSELWLGSGAGAYAGLRIAGGSLTCGGNLVAGFDNDRALVSQTSGTIGITTNQLIMASGGAGSMAVANLSGGSLTAANPATGGACVGDSGTGTLNNFTSAVFLSGSGLLVGKNPGSVGIVNLLGGSVATNRVAAGTGSSTLNFNGGTLTANASTGASFFTGLGGTYIYGAGGTINAASYNNTVAQPLLAPLGYGVSATGLTVSGGGYIDAPLVVVSGGDGSGACAVANIDASGNLTGITITNPGSGYTIPPVFTLTGGGIGNTGAIGGSATLVANTSGLLTLTGTSGSLTFPSAAANTYSGGTLVIGGLQVTAASATAFGSGTLTLRQSGATGITCLSVAGGVTLANPLAMNLSYARNGVASTDGSNTLTGPISLSGGSQIVAFQNTGASGSLFTISGPITGYTLFNSLSFRGSAGAKGLVASTITLGSGCTVDNNGSAIWTFSGSGSSWPATAILGSGNIIVAADNALATNSVMGSGGSSTATGALDLNGYNQTFAGLNSTNVHLKIGNGGTNSDSLLTLNNPNPQTFRGSIVDALGSGTRKVALVLTAGTQTLSGANTYTGTTTVNGGVLQVNGSTAAGSAVTVISGSLAGTGSVWGLVSISSPATINPGVMGAVGTLTVGSAVISGTYVCDLGDSSSDMLAVAGALVLDHATLAFNPLGYPASDGYTIASYSGATPAFTTVKNQPSGYHLDYSQAGLIRLMKTVGYESWAAGLGLDASNNGPMQTPAADGIPNLLKYVFNGDPLSSCPYVLPSPAVGAQGRLVFTYFRRAESVGETTQTLEYGTDLLGWTKVTIPATSSGMFVITPDTPSPGVEEVVATVPPPGNIGHIFVRLRVNQ
;
A
#
# COMPACT_ATOMS: atom_id res chain seq x y z
N SER A 1 80.04 16.72 3.29
CA SER A 1 78.82 16.97 4.10
C SER A 1 79.03 18.22 4.93
N GLN A 2 77.95 18.92 5.29
CA GLN A 2 77.96 20.11 6.12
C GLN A 2 76.99 19.92 7.28
N THR A 3 77.38 20.21 8.51
CA THR A 3 76.54 20.02 9.71
C THR A 3 76.39 21.32 10.48
N TRP A 4 75.15 21.69 10.78
CA TRP A 4 74.78 22.84 11.61
C TRP A 4 74.15 22.33 12.90
N THR A 5 74.86 22.49 14.02
CA THR A 5 74.36 22.20 15.36
C THR A 5 73.83 23.48 16.00
N ASN A 6 72.56 23.49 16.42
CA ASN A 6 71.91 24.64 17.01
C ASN A 6 71.03 24.22 18.21
N ASP A 7 71.34 24.79 19.38
CA ASP A 7 70.57 24.56 20.62
C ASP A 7 69.70 25.78 21.01
N GLY A 8 69.70 26.85 20.20
CA GLY A 8 68.91 28.07 20.37
C GLY A 8 68.01 28.35 19.16
N THR A 9 68.16 29.52 18.53
CA THR A 9 67.45 29.86 17.28
C THR A 9 68.44 30.22 16.18
N LEU A 10 68.30 29.61 15.01
CA LEU A 10 69.10 29.88 13.80
C LEU A 10 68.16 30.19 12.64
N SER A 11 68.38 31.29 11.92
CA SER A 11 67.59 31.65 10.73
C SER A 11 68.51 31.91 9.54
N VAL A 12 68.24 31.23 8.42
CA VAL A 12 69.02 31.31 7.18
C VAL A 12 68.08 31.68 6.03
N ALA A 13 68.26 32.90 5.49
CA ALA A 13 67.36 33.45 4.47
C ALA A 13 67.88 33.38 3.03
N GLY A 14 69.20 33.24 2.84
CA GLY A 14 69.80 33.12 1.50
C GLY A 14 69.59 31.75 0.88
N ALA A 15 69.62 31.68 -0.45
CA ALA A 15 69.61 30.42 -1.19
C ALA A 15 70.83 29.55 -0.84
N ILE A 16 70.63 28.23 -0.81
CA ILE A 16 71.65 27.24 -0.46
C ILE A 16 71.85 26.31 -1.65
N THR A 17 73.01 26.38 -2.29
CA THR A 17 73.42 25.36 -3.28
C THR A 17 74.27 24.31 -2.58
N ASN A 18 73.74 23.10 -2.40
CA ASN A 18 74.42 22.07 -1.64
C ASN A 18 75.53 21.35 -2.44
N SER A 19 75.57 21.50 -3.77
CA SER A 19 76.64 21.03 -4.67
C SER A 19 77.09 19.57 -4.42
N GLY A 20 76.15 18.68 -4.08
CA GLY A 20 76.43 17.26 -3.79
C GLY A 20 76.74 16.95 -2.32
N ASN A 21 76.84 17.95 -1.45
CA ASN A 21 77.02 17.76 -0.02
C ASN A 21 75.68 17.50 0.68
N LEU A 22 75.68 16.53 1.60
CA LEU A 22 74.60 16.39 2.58
C LEU A 22 74.62 17.56 3.57
N LEU A 23 73.55 18.36 3.60
CA LEU A 23 73.30 19.37 4.63
C LEU A 23 72.61 18.72 5.82
N THR A 24 73.20 18.80 7.01
CA THR A 24 72.63 18.26 8.26
C THR A 24 72.29 19.38 9.21
N THR A 25 71.07 19.42 9.71
CA THR A 25 70.64 20.29 10.82
C THR A 25 70.45 19.44 12.08
N THR A 26 71.03 19.84 13.20
CA THR A 26 70.98 19.09 14.48
C THR A 26 70.97 20.02 15.70
N GLY A 27 70.88 19.46 16.91
CA GLY A 27 70.74 20.18 18.19
C GLY A 27 69.29 20.20 18.71
N SER A 28 69.07 20.87 19.85
CA SER A 28 67.76 20.98 20.51
C SER A 28 66.95 22.21 20.11
N GLY A 29 67.54 23.13 19.34
CA GLY A 29 66.98 24.43 19.00
C GLY A 29 66.04 24.44 17.79
N VAL A 30 65.68 25.64 17.35
CA VAL A 30 64.87 25.89 16.15
C VAL A 30 65.73 26.47 15.03
N THR A 31 65.78 25.80 13.88
CA THR A 31 66.50 26.23 12.68
C THR A 31 65.51 26.55 11.56
N THR A 32 65.39 27.80 11.12
CA THR A 32 64.53 28.20 10.01
C THR A 32 65.36 28.45 8.76
N ILE A 33 65.04 27.77 7.66
CA ILE A 33 65.65 27.94 6.34
C ILE A 33 64.55 28.47 5.41
N SER A 34 64.63 29.75 5.06
CA SER A 34 63.66 30.42 4.19
C SER A 34 64.13 30.62 2.75
N GLY A 35 65.42 30.46 2.50
CA GLY A 35 65.96 30.37 1.14
C GLY A 35 65.79 28.97 0.54
N ASP A 36 65.75 28.89 -0.79
CA ASP A 36 65.63 27.60 -1.49
C ASP A 36 66.94 26.79 -1.41
N ILE A 37 66.82 25.50 -1.15
CA ILE A 37 67.90 24.52 -1.23
C ILE A 37 67.89 23.89 -2.63
N THR A 38 69.02 23.93 -3.33
CA THR A 38 69.20 23.38 -4.69
C THR A 38 70.50 22.57 -4.80
N GLY A 39 70.66 21.81 -5.89
CA GLY A 39 71.85 21.01 -6.19
C GLY A 39 71.66 19.50 -5.99
N VAL A 40 72.73 18.71 -6.10
CA VAL A 40 72.65 17.23 -6.09
C VAL A 40 72.85 16.58 -4.72
N GLY A 41 73.06 17.38 -3.68
CA GLY A 41 73.21 16.90 -2.30
C GLY A 41 71.87 16.69 -1.60
N GLY A 42 71.89 16.13 -0.38
CA GLY A 42 70.68 15.85 0.41
C GLY A 42 70.46 16.79 1.59
N LEU A 43 69.37 16.56 2.33
CA LEU A 43 69.05 17.20 3.60
C LEU A 43 68.85 16.14 4.69
N SER A 44 69.50 16.30 5.83
CA SER A 44 69.31 15.48 7.03
C SER A 44 68.88 16.36 8.21
N LYS A 45 67.76 16.01 8.85
CA LYS A 45 67.32 16.57 10.12
C LYS A 45 67.60 15.58 11.24
N ALA A 46 68.51 15.92 12.15
CA ALA A 46 68.88 15.15 13.34
C ALA A 46 68.66 15.99 14.62
N GLY A 47 68.87 15.39 15.80
CA GLY A 47 68.67 16.05 17.10
C GLY A 47 67.20 16.34 17.46
N ALA A 48 66.93 16.65 18.72
CA ALA A 48 65.56 16.82 19.24
C ALA A 48 64.83 18.08 18.73
N GLY A 49 65.56 19.06 18.20
CA GLY A 49 65.04 20.36 17.79
C GLY A 49 64.12 20.35 16.55
N THR A 50 63.73 21.53 16.10
CA THR A 50 62.88 21.73 14.91
C THR A 50 63.66 22.39 13.78
N THR A 51 63.58 21.87 12.56
CA THR A 51 63.99 22.59 11.35
C THR A 51 62.75 22.99 10.56
N THR A 52 62.59 24.27 10.26
CA THR A 52 61.50 24.79 9.41
C THR A 52 62.04 25.08 8.02
N LEU A 53 61.42 24.49 7.00
CA LEU A 53 61.72 24.73 5.59
C LEU A 53 60.58 25.53 4.95
N SER A 54 60.84 26.81 4.66
CA SER A 54 59.83 27.72 4.11
C SER A 54 60.15 28.25 2.71
N GLY A 55 61.27 27.81 2.11
CA GLY A 55 61.60 28.12 0.71
C GLY A 55 60.51 27.65 -0.26
N THR A 56 60.23 28.44 -1.29
CA THR A 56 59.13 28.21 -2.22
C THR A 56 59.41 27.14 -3.27
N ALA A 57 60.67 26.74 -3.46
CA ALA A 57 61.10 25.81 -4.50
C ALA A 57 62.39 25.04 -4.12
N ASN A 58 62.39 24.31 -3.00
CA ASN A 58 63.52 23.42 -2.68
C ASN A 58 63.56 22.25 -3.68
N SER A 59 64.59 22.18 -4.53
CA SER A 59 64.66 21.30 -5.71
C SER A 59 65.93 20.44 -5.80
N TYR A 60 66.47 20.02 -4.65
CA TYR A 60 67.68 19.19 -4.63
C TYR A 60 67.41 17.70 -4.90
N SER A 61 68.41 17.00 -5.47
CA SER A 61 68.30 15.59 -5.88
C SER A 61 69.03 14.59 -4.96
N GLY A 62 69.49 15.00 -3.78
CA GLY A 62 69.88 14.04 -2.74
C GLY A 62 68.69 13.64 -1.85
N GLN A 63 68.89 12.58 -1.06
CA GLN A 63 67.87 12.10 -0.11
C GLN A 63 67.50 13.16 0.93
N THR A 64 66.21 13.23 1.27
CA THR A 64 65.75 13.96 2.46
C THR A 64 65.52 12.96 3.59
N THR A 65 66.19 13.16 4.72
CA THR A 65 66.09 12.29 5.90
C THR A 65 65.69 13.10 7.12
N VAL A 66 64.63 12.68 7.83
CA VAL A 66 64.30 13.16 9.17
C VAL A 66 64.66 12.04 10.15
N ALA A 67 65.86 12.10 10.71
CA ALA A 67 66.40 11.08 11.61
C ALA A 67 65.89 11.24 13.06
N ALA A 68 65.69 12.47 13.53
CA ALA A 68 65.18 12.81 14.86
C ALA A 68 64.59 14.23 14.91
N GLY A 69 63.72 14.50 15.89
CA GLY A 69 63.07 15.80 16.11
C GLY A 69 62.04 16.12 15.03
N THR A 70 61.77 17.42 14.80
CA THR A 70 60.73 17.85 13.85
C THR A 70 61.31 18.51 12.60
N LEU A 71 60.84 18.11 11.41
CA LEU A 71 60.93 18.89 10.18
C LEU A 71 59.57 19.54 9.90
N SER A 72 59.49 20.86 9.93
CA SER A 72 58.29 21.63 9.62
C SER A 72 58.37 22.19 8.20
N LEU A 73 57.67 21.57 7.26
CA LEU A 73 57.60 22.02 5.87
C LEU A 73 56.43 22.99 5.69
N THR A 74 56.73 24.27 5.46
CA THR A 74 55.73 25.31 5.17
C THR A 74 55.83 25.86 3.74
N GLY A 75 56.96 25.64 3.07
CA GLY A 75 57.18 25.96 1.66
C GLY A 75 56.99 24.75 0.74
N THR A 76 57.80 24.65 -0.32
CA THR A 76 57.76 23.50 -1.25
C THR A 76 59.04 22.69 -1.12
N LEU A 77 58.91 21.37 -0.96
CA LEU A 77 59.99 20.41 -1.15
C LEU A 77 59.68 19.54 -2.37
N ASN A 78 60.39 19.78 -3.46
CA ASN A 78 60.22 19.07 -4.72
C ASN A 78 61.44 18.19 -5.02
N THR A 79 61.35 16.91 -4.67
CA THR A 79 62.30 15.89 -5.14
C THR A 79 61.88 15.28 -6.48
N GLY A 80 60.87 15.85 -7.15
CA GLY A 80 60.26 15.37 -8.40
C GLY A 80 61.22 15.27 -9.59
N GLU A 81 62.26 16.10 -9.63
CA GLU A 81 63.32 16.01 -10.65
C GLU A 81 64.31 14.85 -10.38
N ASN A 82 64.17 14.18 -9.23
CA ASN A 82 64.98 13.07 -8.79
C ASN A 82 64.20 11.76 -8.76
N THR A 83 64.45 10.92 -9.76
CA THR A 83 63.81 9.61 -9.88
C THR A 83 64.42 8.53 -8.96
N THR A 84 65.46 8.86 -8.18
CA THR A 84 66.28 7.86 -7.47
C THR A 84 66.29 7.97 -5.94
N SER A 85 66.16 9.16 -5.34
CA SER A 85 66.21 9.31 -3.88
C SER A 85 64.85 9.45 -3.23
N GLN A 86 64.72 8.85 -2.05
CA GLN A 86 63.48 8.80 -1.27
C GLN A 86 63.41 9.97 -0.28
N VAL A 87 62.21 10.22 0.23
CA VAL A 87 62.01 10.96 1.49
C VAL A 87 61.85 9.94 2.62
N THR A 88 62.62 10.08 3.68
CA THR A 88 62.65 9.11 4.78
C THR A 88 62.47 9.79 6.11
N ILE A 89 61.51 9.32 6.92
CA ILE A 89 61.24 9.83 8.26
C ILE A 89 61.47 8.68 9.25
N GLY A 90 62.22 8.91 10.33
CA GLY A 90 62.54 7.88 11.33
C GLY A 90 63.58 6.89 10.82
N THR A 91 64.87 7.19 11.03
CA THR A 91 65.99 6.32 10.66
C THR A 91 66.84 5.90 11.85
N THR A 92 66.38 6.15 13.07
CA THR A 92 67.03 5.77 14.33
C THR A 92 66.00 5.11 15.25
N ASN A 93 66.47 4.27 16.18
CA ASN A 93 65.63 3.58 17.16
C ASN A 93 65.77 4.16 18.58
N THR A 94 66.46 5.29 18.71
CA THR A 94 66.66 6.02 19.96
C THR A 94 65.75 7.23 20.09
N ASP A 95 65.35 7.82 18.96
CA ASP A 95 64.69 9.11 18.92
C ASP A 95 63.49 9.11 17.99
N ASN A 96 62.50 9.93 18.36
CA ASN A 96 61.31 10.18 17.54
C ASN A 96 61.62 11.12 16.37
N ALA A 97 61.07 10.81 15.19
CA ALA A 97 61.14 11.68 14.03
C ALA A 97 59.74 12.10 13.56
N LEU A 98 59.54 13.40 13.36
CA LEU A 98 58.26 13.95 12.95
C LEU A 98 58.44 14.89 11.76
N MET A 99 57.66 14.69 10.70
CA MET A 99 57.51 15.67 9.64
C MET A 99 56.12 16.29 9.72
N LYS A 100 56.03 17.61 9.84
CA LYS A 100 54.78 18.37 9.77
C LYS A 100 54.76 19.13 8.45
N SER A 101 53.73 18.96 7.65
CA SER A 101 53.57 19.64 6.36
C SER A 101 52.32 20.49 6.36
N SER A 102 52.50 21.81 6.27
CA SER A 102 51.49 22.75 5.80
C SER A 102 51.83 23.29 4.40
N GLY A 103 52.96 22.85 3.85
CA GLY A 103 53.44 23.17 2.50
C GLY A 103 53.35 21.97 1.56
N THR A 104 53.93 22.11 0.36
CA THR A 104 53.84 21.11 -0.71
C THR A 104 55.04 20.16 -0.66
N LEU A 105 54.79 18.84 -0.65
CA LEU A 105 55.82 17.82 -0.78
C LEU A 105 55.62 16.99 -2.05
N ILE A 106 56.64 16.92 -2.90
CA ILE A 106 56.66 16.04 -4.07
C ILE A 106 57.81 15.05 -3.89
N ALA A 107 57.48 13.80 -3.58
CA ALA A 107 58.41 12.68 -3.46
C ALA A 107 58.56 11.98 -4.82
N GLY A 108 59.64 12.28 -5.53
CA GLY A 108 59.76 12.06 -6.98
C GLY A 108 60.16 10.66 -7.44
N THR A 109 60.81 9.86 -6.58
CA THR A 109 61.39 8.60 -7.04
C THR A 109 60.35 7.61 -7.54
N THR A 110 60.64 6.98 -8.67
CA THR A 110 59.80 5.99 -9.32
C THR A 110 60.03 4.59 -8.77
N THR A 111 61.14 4.36 -8.07
CA THR A 111 61.43 3.10 -7.38
C THR A 111 60.69 3.08 -6.05
N ALA A 112 59.94 2.02 -5.78
CA ALA A 112 59.17 1.93 -4.55
C ALA A 112 60.09 1.79 -3.31
N PRO A 113 59.82 2.50 -2.20
CA PRO A 113 58.81 3.55 -2.04
C PRO A 113 59.36 4.95 -2.34
N SER A 114 58.52 5.93 -2.70
CA SER A 114 58.95 7.33 -2.81
C SER A 114 59.11 8.02 -1.47
N LEU A 115 58.25 7.64 -0.53
CA LEU A 115 58.31 8.12 0.85
C LEU A 115 58.11 6.95 1.79
N ARG A 116 58.96 6.87 2.83
CA ARG A 116 58.84 5.85 3.87
C ARG A 116 58.98 6.46 5.26
N VAL A 117 58.20 5.93 6.20
CA VAL A 117 58.17 6.33 7.60
C VAL A 117 58.58 5.15 8.47
N ALA A 118 59.45 5.42 9.45
CA ALA A 118 60.06 4.45 10.37
C ALA A 118 60.75 3.30 9.62
N ALA A 119 61.94 3.60 9.09
CA ALA A 119 62.67 2.77 8.14
C ALA A 119 63.68 1.80 8.75
N VAL A 120 63.81 1.77 10.07
CA VAL A 120 64.80 0.96 10.80
C VAL A 120 64.10 0.25 11.94
N ALA A 121 64.56 -0.96 12.28
CA ALA A 121 64.01 -1.77 13.37
C ALA A 121 63.83 -0.97 14.67
N GLY A 122 62.61 -0.96 15.19
CA GLY A 122 62.25 -0.24 16.42
C GLY A 122 62.22 1.29 16.31
N ALA A 123 62.36 1.86 15.12
CA ALA A 123 62.24 3.31 14.91
C ALA A 123 60.81 3.80 15.17
N ALA A 124 60.66 5.09 15.47
CA ALA A 124 59.36 5.75 15.54
C ALA A 124 59.35 7.02 14.68
N GLY A 125 58.42 7.05 13.72
CA GLY A 125 58.26 8.15 12.77
C GLY A 125 56.80 8.56 12.61
N ALA A 126 56.55 9.83 12.32
CA ALA A 126 55.22 10.29 11.93
C ALA A 126 55.27 11.36 10.82
N LEU A 127 54.28 11.32 9.93
CA LEU A 127 54.01 12.35 8.93
C LEU A 127 52.64 12.98 9.22
N HIS A 128 52.63 14.28 9.50
CA HIS A 128 51.43 15.07 9.76
C HIS A 128 51.19 16.05 8.61
N ILE A 129 50.04 15.92 7.95
CA ILE A 129 49.57 16.81 6.88
C ILE A 129 48.47 17.68 7.45
N SER A 130 48.65 18.99 7.44
CA SER A 130 47.64 19.95 7.89
C SER A 130 47.04 20.76 6.74
N ASP A 131 47.80 20.96 5.65
CA ASP A 131 47.39 21.76 4.50
C ASP A 131 48.23 21.39 3.25
N GLN A 132 47.82 21.88 2.08
CA GLN A 132 48.48 21.71 0.78
C GLN A 132 48.69 20.24 0.34
N ALA A 133 49.37 20.03 -0.79
CA ALA A 133 49.47 18.73 -1.44
C ALA A 133 50.77 17.97 -1.06
N ILE A 134 50.63 16.69 -0.69
CA ILE A 134 51.73 15.73 -0.67
C ILE A 134 51.50 14.71 -1.79
N SER A 135 52.50 14.49 -2.63
CA SER A 135 52.46 13.47 -3.68
C SER A 135 53.65 12.53 -3.64
N THR A 136 53.40 11.24 -3.89
CA THR A 136 54.43 10.23 -4.16
C THR A 136 54.26 9.71 -5.58
N THR A 137 55.36 9.67 -6.36
CA THR A 137 55.32 9.13 -7.73
C THR A 137 55.06 7.61 -7.73
N SER A 138 55.58 6.90 -6.73
CA SER A 138 55.44 5.47 -6.50
C SER A 138 54.74 5.22 -5.15
N GLU A 139 55.14 4.18 -4.42
CA GLU A 139 54.52 3.76 -3.16
C GLU A 139 54.85 4.67 -1.97
N LEU A 140 53.98 4.62 -0.95
CA LEU A 140 54.19 5.21 0.37
C LEU A 140 54.15 4.10 1.41
N TRP A 141 55.26 3.89 2.14
CA TRP A 141 55.34 2.86 3.18
C TRP A 141 55.34 3.46 4.59
N LEU A 142 54.44 2.99 5.45
CA LEU A 142 54.37 3.33 6.87
C LEU A 142 54.82 2.12 7.68
N GLY A 143 56.00 2.22 8.28
CA GLY A 143 56.67 1.13 8.97
C GLY A 143 57.33 0.24 7.94
N SER A 144 58.66 0.26 7.90
CA SER A 144 59.49 -0.53 6.98
C SER A 144 60.73 -1.08 7.67
N GLY A 145 60.66 -1.27 8.99
CA GLY A 145 61.78 -1.73 9.79
C GLY A 145 61.28 -2.43 11.03
N ALA A 146 61.29 -3.77 11.01
CA ALA A 146 60.97 -4.70 12.09
C ALA A 146 60.53 -4.06 13.42
N GLY A 147 59.22 -4.05 13.66
CA GLY A 147 58.62 -3.62 14.93
C GLY A 147 58.62 -2.11 15.18
N ALA A 148 58.90 -1.31 14.14
CA ALA A 148 58.82 0.14 14.19
C ALA A 148 57.39 0.65 14.32
N TYR A 149 57.25 1.93 14.69
CA TYR A 149 55.99 2.66 14.70
C TYR A 149 55.97 3.75 13.63
N ALA A 150 54.93 3.77 12.79
CA ALA A 150 54.74 4.79 11.76
C ALA A 150 53.32 5.41 11.81
N GLY A 151 53.26 6.72 12.07
CA GLY A 151 52.03 7.50 12.01
C GLY A 151 51.89 8.27 10.69
N LEU A 152 50.68 8.30 10.14
CA LEU A 152 50.26 9.21 9.08
C LEU A 152 48.99 9.90 9.55
N ARG A 153 49.03 11.22 9.73
CA ARG A 153 47.87 12.03 10.12
C ARG A 153 47.55 13.05 9.06
N ILE A 154 46.27 13.13 8.69
CA ILE A 154 45.77 14.05 7.68
C ILE A 154 44.62 14.85 8.29
N ALA A 155 44.92 16.10 8.60
CA ALA A 155 44.00 17.06 9.19
C ALA A 155 43.50 18.12 8.19
N GLY A 156 44.03 18.10 6.96
CA GLY A 156 43.69 18.98 5.85
C GLY A 156 44.58 18.66 4.63
N GLY A 157 44.44 19.41 3.53
CA GLY A 157 45.22 19.18 2.30
C GLY A 157 44.87 17.88 1.57
N SER A 158 45.78 17.43 0.70
CA SER A 158 45.61 16.21 -0.11
C SER A 158 46.88 15.34 -0.14
N LEU A 159 46.74 14.05 0.14
CA LEU A 159 47.78 13.04 -0.11
C LEU A 159 47.44 12.29 -1.41
N THR A 160 48.34 12.31 -2.39
CA THR A 160 48.23 11.52 -3.63
C THR A 160 49.35 10.49 -3.69
N CYS A 161 49.01 9.20 -3.63
CA CYS A 161 49.93 8.09 -3.75
C CYS A 161 49.85 7.47 -5.15
N GLY A 162 50.96 7.50 -5.88
CA GLY A 162 51.09 6.93 -7.22
C GLY A 162 50.97 5.40 -7.25
N GLY A 163 51.51 4.71 -6.24
CA GLY A 163 51.51 3.24 -6.12
C GLY A 163 50.63 2.74 -4.97
N ASN A 164 51.09 1.71 -4.24
CA ASN A 164 50.46 1.26 -3.00
C ASN A 164 50.70 2.23 -1.85
N LEU A 165 49.66 2.51 -1.06
CA LEU A 165 49.83 3.04 0.29
C LEU A 165 49.86 1.84 1.24
N VAL A 166 51.02 1.55 1.81
CA VAL A 166 51.23 0.38 2.67
C VAL A 166 51.37 0.82 4.12
N ALA A 167 50.54 0.27 4.99
CA ALA A 167 50.61 0.45 6.43
C ALA A 167 51.04 -0.86 7.09
N GLY A 168 52.20 -0.87 7.74
CA GLY A 168 52.78 -2.00 8.47
C GLY A 168 53.52 -2.99 7.57
N PHE A 169 54.61 -2.56 6.92
CA PHE A 169 55.32 -3.33 5.88
C PHE A 169 56.32 -4.38 6.40
N ASP A 170 56.80 -4.33 7.65
CA ASP A 170 57.74 -5.33 8.19
C ASP A 170 57.52 -5.63 9.68
N ASN A 171 56.48 -6.40 10.04
CA ASN A 171 56.02 -6.64 11.42
C ASN A 171 55.75 -5.38 12.27
N ASP A 172 55.54 -4.25 11.60
CA ASP A 172 55.47 -2.91 12.21
C ASP A 172 54.11 -2.56 12.79
N ARG A 173 54.03 -1.42 13.48
CA ARG A 173 52.81 -0.77 13.95
C ARG A 173 52.56 0.48 13.10
N ALA A 174 51.48 0.50 12.34
CA ALA A 174 51.15 1.66 11.51
C ALA A 174 49.77 2.24 11.85
N LEU A 175 49.70 3.56 11.93
CA LEU A 175 48.46 4.31 12.09
C LEU A 175 48.26 5.22 10.89
N VAL A 176 47.10 5.14 10.26
CA VAL A 176 46.59 6.15 9.32
C VAL A 176 45.41 6.84 9.99
N SER A 177 45.48 8.15 10.20
CA SER A 177 44.40 8.95 10.78
C SER A 177 44.01 10.05 9.81
N GLN A 178 42.72 10.14 9.49
CA GLN A 178 42.16 11.18 8.67
C GLN A 178 41.02 11.86 9.42
N THR A 179 41.14 13.16 9.66
CA THR A 179 40.07 13.99 10.24
C THR A 179 39.49 14.98 9.23
N SER A 180 40.20 15.23 8.13
CA SER A 180 39.76 16.04 6.98
C SER A 180 40.65 15.74 5.75
N GLY A 181 40.55 16.55 4.69
CA GLY A 181 41.39 16.44 3.50
C GLY A 181 41.09 15.21 2.64
N THR A 182 42.00 14.86 1.73
CA THR A 182 41.83 13.72 0.81
C THR A 182 43.04 12.77 0.83
N ILE A 183 42.76 11.47 0.69
CA ILE A 183 43.74 10.42 0.38
C ILE A 183 43.37 9.83 -0.98
N GLY A 184 44.18 10.09 -2.00
CA GLY A 184 44.04 9.49 -3.33
C GLY A 184 45.13 8.46 -3.58
N ILE A 185 44.74 7.24 -3.95
CA ILE A 185 45.64 6.18 -4.41
C ILE A 185 45.30 5.93 -5.88
N THR A 186 46.18 6.32 -6.79
CA THR A 186 45.83 6.48 -8.21
C THR A 186 45.96 5.19 -9.01
N THR A 187 46.91 4.33 -8.65
CA THR A 187 47.19 3.10 -9.41
C THR A 187 46.74 1.85 -8.66
N ASN A 188 47.18 1.64 -7.42
CA ASN A 188 46.98 0.37 -6.72
C ASN A 188 46.07 0.52 -5.48
N GLN A 189 46.49 0.00 -4.33
CA GLN A 189 45.61 -0.23 -3.17
C GLN A 189 46.11 0.47 -1.92
N LEU A 190 45.19 0.66 -0.97
CA LEU A 190 45.55 0.72 0.44
C LEU A 190 45.80 -0.71 0.93
N ILE A 191 46.99 -0.99 1.47
CA ILE A 191 47.34 -2.31 2.02
C ILE A 191 47.64 -2.15 3.50
N MET A 192 46.95 -2.91 4.34
CA MET A 192 47.08 -2.85 5.80
C MET A 192 47.65 -4.16 6.35
N ALA A 193 48.71 -4.04 7.14
CA ALA A 193 49.47 -5.10 7.78
C ALA A 193 50.06 -6.12 6.78
N SER A 194 50.85 -5.66 5.81
CA SER A 194 51.48 -6.52 4.79
C SER A 194 52.73 -7.27 5.26
N GLY A 195 53.42 -6.76 6.28
CA GLY A 195 54.76 -7.17 6.70
C GLY A 195 54.93 -8.46 7.50
N GLY A 196 54.01 -9.40 7.38
CA GLY A 196 54.01 -10.64 8.15
C GLY A 196 53.06 -10.64 9.35
N ALA A 197 53.01 -11.76 10.07
CA ALA A 197 52.01 -12.03 11.10
C ALA A 197 52.06 -11.06 12.29
N GLY A 198 53.22 -10.46 12.56
CA GLY A 198 53.40 -9.49 13.63
C GLY A 198 52.99 -8.06 13.27
N SER A 199 52.67 -7.78 11.99
CA SER A 199 52.27 -6.44 11.56
C SER A 199 50.90 -6.07 12.11
N MET A 200 50.76 -4.83 12.57
CA MET A 200 49.48 -4.25 12.95
C MET A 200 49.29 -2.91 12.26
N ALA A 201 48.14 -2.72 11.60
CA ALA A 201 47.82 -1.48 10.93
C ALA A 201 46.39 -1.05 11.26
N VAL A 202 46.23 0.21 11.68
CA VAL A 202 44.93 0.80 11.98
C VAL A 202 44.71 2.01 11.09
N ALA A 203 43.54 2.11 10.47
CA ALA A 203 43.11 3.28 9.72
C ALA A 203 41.86 3.87 10.37
N ASN A 204 41.96 5.09 10.86
CA ASN A 204 40.89 5.83 11.53
C ASN A 204 40.44 6.99 10.64
N LEU A 205 39.30 6.81 9.98
CA LEU A 205 38.76 7.75 9.00
C LEU A 205 37.54 8.47 9.60
N SER A 206 37.74 9.72 10.02
CA SER A 206 36.80 10.55 10.80
C SER A 206 36.47 11.90 10.15
N GLY A 207 36.70 11.99 8.84
CA GLY A 207 36.38 13.13 7.99
C GLY A 207 37.13 13.05 6.65
N GLY A 208 36.77 13.91 5.70
CA GLY A 208 37.39 13.91 4.37
C GLY A 208 37.03 12.68 3.51
N SER A 209 37.88 12.38 2.52
CA SER A 209 37.69 11.24 1.62
C SER A 209 38.94 10.39 1.40
N LEU A 210 38.74 9.10 1.14
CA LEU A 210 39.75 8.16 0.67
C LEU A 210 39.29 7.54 -0.64
N THR A 211 40.13 7.58 -1.68
CA THR A 211 39.81 7.05 -3.01
C THR A 211 40.94 6.13 -3.47
N ALA A 212 40.63 4.86 -3.68
CA ALA A 212 41.48 3.86 -4.33
C ALA A 212 40.68 3.17 -5.44
N ALA A 213 40.34 3.94 -6.46
CA ALA A 213 39.27 3.63 -7.42
C ALA A 213 39.77 3.32 -8.84
N ASN A 214 41.01 2.87 -8.99
CA ASN A 214 41.46 2.31 -10.26
C ASN A 214 40.67 1.01 -10.58
N PRO A 215 39.98 0.92 -11.73
CA PRO A 215 39.10 -0.21 -12.02
C PRO A 215 39.83 -1.55 -12.23
N ALA A 216 41.14 -1.54 -12.49
CA ALA A 216 41.94 -2.76 -12.66
C ALA A 216 42.59 -3.21 -11.34
N THR A 217 43.16 -2.26 -10.60
CA THR A 217 44.10 -2.54 -9.50
C THR A 217 43.75 -1.84 -8.18
N GLY A 218 42.69 -1.02 -8.18
CA GLY A 218 42.20 -0.30 -6.99
C GLY A 218 41.71 -1.21 -5.88
N GLY A 219 41.39 -0.60 -4.74
CA GLY A 219 40.80 -1.28 -3.59
C GLY A 219 41.51 -1.01 -2.27
N ALA A 220 41.04 -1.71 -1.23
CA ALA A 220 41.65 -1.74 0.08
C ALA A 220 41.77 -3.18 0.56
N CYS A 221 42.97 -3.57 1.00
CA CYS A 221 43.26 -4.86 1.62
C CYS A 221 43.46 -4.67 3.12
N VAL A 222 42.46 -5.09 3.92
CA VAL A 222 42.46 -4.96 5.38
C VAL A 222 42.88 -6.28 6.00
N GLY A 223 44.10 -6.33 6.53
CA GLY A 223 44.71 -7.56 7.05
C GLY A 223 45.28 -8.39 5.91
N ASP A 224 46.41 -7.97 5.36
CA ASP A 224 47.11 -8.69 4.30
C ASP A 224 47.82 -9.94 4.87
N SER A 225 48.80 -9.74 5.75
CA SER A 225 49.58 -10.81 6.40
C SER A 225 49.49 -10.79 7.93
N GLY A 226 49.19 -9.63 8.53
CA GLY A 226 49.03 -9.44 9.97
C GLY A 226 47.62 -8.97 10.34
N THR A 227 47.51 -8.12 11.36
CA THR A 227 46.23 -7.58 11.84
C THR A 227 45.96 -6.19 11.27
N GLY A 228 45.00 -6.09 10.36
CA GLY A 228 44.51 -4.82 9.81
C GLY A 228 43.15 -4.43 10.39
N THR A 229 42.99 -3.18 10.79
CA THR A 229 41.71 -2.64 11.27
C THR A 229 41.36 -1.32 10.58
N LEU A 230 40.26 -1.27 9.85
CA LEU A 230 39.72 -0.07 9.22
C LEU A 230 38.50 0.43 9.99
N ASN A 231 38.61 1.57 10.67
CA ASN A 231 37.54 2.26 11.35
C ASN A 231 37.07 3.45 10.50
N ASN A 232 35.87 3.37 9.91
CA ASN A 232 35.28 4.46 9.15
C ASN A 232 34.17 5.15 9.95
N PHE A 233 34.53 6.19 10.70
CA PHE A 233 33.63 6.99 11.53
C PHE A 233 32.71 7.87 10.70
N THR A 234 33.25 8.67 9.78
CA THR A 234 32.46 9.67 9.04
C THR A 234 32.99 9.98 7.65
N SER A 235 34.08 9.34 7.21
CA SER A 235 34.69 9.61 5.90
C SER A 235 33.93 8.97 4.74
N ALA A 236 34.10 9.56 3.55
CA ALA A 236 33.67 8.96 2.28
C ALA A 236 34.80 8.15 1.66
N VAL A 237 34.63 6.84 1.54
CA VAL A 237 35.62 5.91 0.99
C VAL A 237 35.12 5.38 -0.36
N PHE A 238 35.93 5.47 -1.40
CA PHE A 238 35.61 5.02 -2.76
C PHE A 238 36.64 3.99 -3.25
N LEU A 239 36.18 2.77 -3.50
CA LEU A 239 37.01 1.63 -3.90
C LEU A 239 36.48 1.02 -5.20
N SER A 240 37.36 0.58 -6.08
CA SER A 240 37.01 -0.24 -7.25
C SER A 240 38.07 -1.31 -7.48
N GLY A 241 38.11 -1.98 -8.63
CA GLY A 241 39.09 -3.02 -8.90
C GLY A 241 38.90 -4.23 -7.99
N SER A 242 39.85 -4.46 -7.07
CA SER A 242 39.74 -5.55 -6.08
C SER A 242 38.69 -5.30 -5.00
N GLY A 243 38.18 -4.07 -4.89
CA GLY A 243 37.18 -3.71 -3.90
C GLY A 243 37.73 -3.68 -2.47
N LEU A 244 36.91 -4.07 -1.50
CA LEU A 244 37.30 -4.25 -0.11
C LEU A 244 37.61 -5.73 0.17
N LEU A 245 38.89 -6.05 0.28
CA LEU A 245 39.37 -7.38 0.64
C LEU A 245 39.73 -7.44 2.12
N VAL A 246 39.22 -8.43 2.85
CA VAL A 246 39.36 -8.54 4.31
C VAL A 246 40.00 -9.87 4.68
N GLY A 247 41.09 -9.86 5.44
CA GLY A 247 41.82 -11.07 5.84
C GLY A 247 42.35 -11.86 4.64
N LYS A 248 43.36 -11.33 3.95
CA LYS A 248 43.81 -11.86 2.65
C LYS A 248 44.52 -13.22 2.76
N ASN A 249 45.56 -13.31 3.56
CA ASN A 249 46.41 -14.51 3.66
C ASN A 249 46.07 -15.36 4.90
N PRO A 250 46.45 -16.65 4.94
CA PRO A 250 46.21 -17.50 6.11
C PRO A 250 46.86 -16.91 7.37
N GLY A 251 46.15 -16.95 8.50
CA GLY A 251 46.61 -16.39 9.77
C GLY A 251 46.52 -14.86 9.89
N SER A 252 46.22 -14.14 8.79
CA SER A 252 45.93 -12.70 8.86
C SER A 252 44.57 -12.44 9.51
N VAL A 253 44.40 -11.24 10.07
CA VAL A 253 43.16 -10.77 10.68
C VAL A 253 42.76 -9.44 10.05
N GLY A 254 41.62 -9.41 9.36
CA GLY A 254 41.03 -8.20 8.81
C GLY A 254 39.75 -7.83 9.56
N ILE A 255 39.69 -6.60 10.08
CA ILE A 255 38.51 -6.08 10.76
C ILE A 255 38.11 -4.74 10.15
N VAL A 256 36.86 -4.61 9.72
CA VAL A 256 36.30 -3.37 9.20
C VAL A 256 35.13 -2.94 10.07
N ASN A 257 35.18 -1.72 10.59
CA ASN A 257 34.14 -1.13 11.43
C ASN A 257 33.53 0.09 10.70
N LEU A 258 32.25 -0.04 10.31
CA LEU A 258 31.47 1.02 9.69
C LEU A 258 30.71 1.79 10.78
N LEU A 259 31.28 2.92 11.21
CA LEU A 259 30.93 3.66 12.43
C LEU A 259 30.17 4.98 12.16
N GLY A 260 29.58 5.10 10.97
CA GLY A 260 28.84 6.28 10.49
C GLY A 260 29.28 6.74 9.10
N GLY A 261 30.50 6.40 8.69
CA GLY A 261 31.05 6.74 7.38
C GLY A 261 30.49 5.88 6.25
N SER A 262 30.78 6.28 5.01
CA SER A 262 30.33 5.58 3.79
C SER A 262 31.49 4.90 3.08
N VAL A 263 31.29 3.66 2.65
CA VAL A 263 32.21 2.91 1.78
C VAL A 263 31.46 2.54 0.49
N ALA A 264 31.85 3.15 -0.63
CA ALA A 264 31.38 2.77 -1.96
C ALA A 264 32.35 1.78 -2.59
N THR A 265 31.89 0.58 -2.95
CA THR A 265 32.75 -0.46 -3.53
C THR A 265 32.00 -1.39 -4.49
N ASN A 266 32.74 -2.04 -5.39
CA ASN A 266 32.22 -3.02 -6.34
C ASN A 266 32.10 -4.41 -5.71
N ARG A 267 32.83 -4.65 -4.61
CA ARG A 267 32.91 -5.95 -3.93
C ARG A 267 33.44 -5.81 -2.51
N VAL A 268 32.87 -6.58 -1.60
CA VAL A 268 33.41 -6.91 -0.27
C VAL A 268 33.64 -8.41 -0.22
N ALA A 269 34.87 -8.83 0.04
CA ALA A 269 35.20 -10.24 0.06
C ALA A 269 36.25 -10.61 1.09
N ALA A 270 36.21 -11.85 1.54
CA ALA A 270 37.30 -12.44 2.29
C ALA A 270 38.44 -12.91 1.39
N GLY A 271 39.65 -12.93 1.95
CA GLY A 271 40.66 -13.88 1.52
C GLY A 271 40.59 -15.18 2.32
N THR A 272 41.75 -15.68 2.73
CA THR A 272 41.92 -16.93 3.49
C THR A 272 42.17 -16.73 4.97
N GLY A 273 42.30 -15.47 5.41
CA GLY A 273 42.45 -15.09 6.82
C GLY A 273 41.12 -14.89 7.54
N SER A 274 41.20 -14.52 8.82
CA SER A 274 40.02 -14.14 9.60
C SER A 274 39.50 -12.80 9.09
N SER A 275 38.20 -12.72 8.82
CA SER A 275 37.58 -11.58 8.16
C SER A 275 36.28 -11.17 8.84
N THR A 276 36.25 -9.95 9.36
CA THR A 276 35.09 -9.41 10.07
C THR A 276 34.71 -8.04 9.52
N LEU A 277 33.42 -7.85 9.23
CA LEU A 277 32.83 -6.57 8.89
C LEU A 277 31.71 -6.22 9.87
N ASN A 278 31.71 -5.01 10.39
CA ASN A 278 30.78 -4.59 11.44
C ASN A 278 30.01 -3.35 11.01
N PHE A 279 28.69 -3.47 10.96
CA PHE A 279 27.78 -2.34 10.84
C PHE A 279 27.45 -1.82 12.23
N ASN A 280 27.89 -0.59 12.51
CA ASN A 280 27.60 0.12 13.74
C ASN A 280 27.34 1.61 13.42
N GLY A 281 26.39 1.84 12.52
CA GLY A 281 25.91 3.15 12.06
C GLY A 281 26.34 3.54 10.64
N GLY A 282 27.35 2.89 10.06
CA GLY A 282 27.88 3.26 8.73
C GLY A 282 27.13 2.67 7.53
N THR A 283 27.56 3.09 6.33
CA THR A 283 26.93 2.74 5.04
C THR A 283 27.90 2.00 4.13
N LEU A 284 27.45 0.89 3.54
CA LEU A 284 28.11 0.22 2.42
C LEU A 284 27.29 0.49 1.14
N THR A 285 27.90 1.09 0.13
CA THR A 285 27.26 1.43 -1.14
C THR A 285 27.84 0.60 -2.29
N ALA A 286 26.99 -0.05 -3.08
CA ALA A 286 27.41 -0.68 -4.31
C ALA A 286 27.75 0.37 -5.37
N ASN A 287 28.85 0.19 -6.11
CA ASN A 287 29.20 1.02 -7.27
C ASN A 287 29.30 0.22 -8.59
N ALA A 288 28.89 -1.05 -8.58
CA ALA A 288 28.80 -1.93 -9.75
C ALA A 288 27.77 -3.04 -9.50
N SER A 289 27.24 -3.62 -10.58
CA SER A 289 26.45 -4.85 -10.53
C SER A 289 27.38 -6.06 -10.65
N THR A 290 27.68 -6.71 -9.53
CA THR A 290 28.57 -7.88 -9.46
C THR A 290 27.84 -9.14 -8.96
N GLY A 291 26.53 -9.08 -8.74
CA GLY A 291 25.70 -10.23 -8.37
C GLY A 291 26.14 -10.86 -7.05
N ALA A 292 26.37 -12.18 -7.05
CA ALA A 292 26.85 -12.94 -5.88
C ALA A 292 28.28 -12.57 -5.43
N SER A 293 29.06 -11.94 -6.31
CA SER A 293 30.43 -11.51 -5.98
C SER A 293 30.47 -10.20 -5.20
N PHE A 294 29.35 -9.50 -5.04
CA PHE A 294 29.31 -8.21 -4.34
C PHE A 294 29.67 -8.34 -2.86
N PHE A 295 29.17 -9.36 -2.17
CA PHE A 295 29.31 -9.47 -0.71
C PHE A 295 29.31 -10.94 -0.30
N THR A 296 30.50 -11.52 -0.11
CA THR A 296 30.63 -12.98 0.06
C THR A 296 31.90 -13.41 0.81
N GLY A 297 31.82 -14.54 1.50
CA GLY A 297 32.95 -15.27 2.08
C GLY A 297 33.52 -14.74 3.39
N LEU A 298 32.98 -13.68 3.99
CA LEU A 298 33.48 -13.16 5.29
C LEU A 298 33.21 -14.15 6.43
N GLY A 299 34.16 -14.24 7.36
CA GLY A 299 34.04 -15.05 8.58
C GLY A 299 32.93 -14.55 9.51
N GLY A 300 32.64 -13.25 9.50
CA GLY A 300 31.49 -12.67 10.20
C GLY A 300 31.11 -11.29 9.68
N THR A 301 29.81 -11.05 9.52
CA THR A 301 29.26 -9.72 9.29
C THR A 301 28.23 -9.40 10.35
N TYR A 302 28.47 -8.41 11.20
CA TYR A 302 27.64 -8.16 12.38
C TYR A 302 26.86 -6.84 12.27
N ILE A 303 25.59 -6.85 12.69
CA ILE A 303 24.74 -5.66 12.84
C ILE A 303 24.63 -5.32 14.33
N TYR A 304 25.42 -4.35 14.79
CA TYR A 304 25.42 -3.87 16.18
C TYR A 304 24.26 -2.92 16.46
N GLY A 305 24.13 -2.46 17.70
CA GLY A 305 23.00 -1.67 18.20
C GLY A 305 22.70 -0.39 17.41
N ALA A 306 23.71 0.27 16.83
CA ALA A 306 23.50 1.44 15.99
C ALA A 306 22.99 1.11 14.58
N GLY A 307 22.90 -0.17 14.21
CA GLY A 307 22.43 -0.63 12.91
C GLY A 307 23.43 -0.38 11.79
N GLY A 308 22.93 -0.25 10.56
CA GLY A 308 23.74 0.12 9.40
C GLY A 308 22.94 0.19 8.11
N THR A 309 23.61 0.60 7.03
CA THR A 309 22.96 0.75 5.72
C THR A 309 23.68 -0.03 4.62
N ILE A 310 22.93 -0.78 3.81
CA ILE A 310 23.38 -1.32 2.52
C ILE A 310 22.63 -0.59 1.42
N ASN A 311 23.35 0.19 0.62
CA ASN A 311 22.83 0.97 -0.49
C ASN A 311 23.19 0.30 -1.82
N ALA A 312 22.19 -0.22 -2.54
CA ALA A 312 22.41 -0.81 -3.86
C ALA A 312 22.59 0.25 -4.96
N ALA A 313 22.31 1.52 -4.68
CA ALA A 313 22.19 2.59 -5.68
C ALA A 313 21.27 2.14 -6.84
N SER A 314 21.78 2.07 -8.07
CA SER A 314 21.06 1.55 -9.24
C SER A 314 21.52 0.14 -9.66
N TYR A 315 22.32 -0.54 -8.83
CA TYR A 315 22.97 -1.80 -9.17
C TYR A 315 22.20 -3.02 -8.64
N ASN A 316 22.39 -4.16 -9.29
CA ASN A 316 21.76 -5.43 -8.95
C ASN A 316 22.79 -6.36 -8.32
N ASN A 317 22.62 -6.65 -7.03
CA ASN A 317 23.61 -7.38 -6.24
C ASN A 317 22.96 -8.39 -5.29
N THR A 318 23.77 -9.34 -4.81
CA THR A 318 23.36 -10.36 -3.86
C THR A 318 24.21 -10.25 -2.61
N VAL A 319 23.56 -10.29 -1.44
CA VAL A 319 24.24 -10.44 -0.15
C VAL A 319 24.39 -11.94 0.11
N ALA A 320 25.49 -12.52 -0.37
CA ALA A 320 25.66 -13.97 -0.48
C ALA A 320 26.24 -14.62 0.80
N GLN A 321 25.91 -14.07 1.97
CA GLN A 321 26.34 -14.60 3.27
C GLN A 321 25.41 -14.11 4.40
N PRO A 322 25.40 -14.80 5.56
CA PRO A 322 24.65 -14.35 6.73
C PRO A 322 25.10 -12.98 7.27
N LEU A 323 24.12 -12.16 7.66
CA LEU A 323 24.27 -10.98 8.50
C LEU A 323 23.83 -11.34 9.92
N LEU A 324 24.71 -11.14 10.89
CA LEU A 324 24.60 -11.71 12.23
C LEU A 324 24.26 -10.66 13.29
N ALA A 325 23.54 -11.05 14.34
CA ALA A 325 23.51 -10.31 15.59
C ALA A 325 24.82 -10.59 16.39
N PRO A 326 25.40 -9.59 17.07
CA PRO A 326 26.40 -9.85 18.09
C PRO A 326 25.77 -10.62 19.27
N LEU A 327 26.49 -11.60 19.81
CA LEU A 327 26.00 -12.50 20.88
C LEU A 327 26.43 -12.01 22.27
N GLY A 328 25.65 -12.37 23.29
CA GLY A 328 26.01 -12.20 24.70
C GLY A 328 26.35 -10.75 25.08
N TYR A 329 27.53 -10.55 25.66
CA TYR A 329 28.04 -9.23 26.02
C TYR A 329 29.21 -8.84 25.12
N GLY A 330 29.27 -7.54 24.84
CA GLY A 330 30.47 -6.86 24.34
C GLY A 330 31.13 -6.08 25.46
N VAL A 331 32.14 -5.28 25.11
CA VAL A 331 32.95 -4.50 26.06
C VAL A 331 32.71 -3.00 25.90
N SER A 332 32.75 -2.27 27.02
CA SER A 332 32.73 -0.81 27.07
C SER A 332 34.01 -0.28 27.69
N ALA A 333 34.44 0.92 27.28
CA ALA A 333 35.57 1.62 27.89
C ALA A 333 35.28 2.07 29.33
N THR A 334 34.04 1.95 29.80
CA THR A 334 33.70 2.26 31.19
C THR A 334 34.50 1.34 32.12
N GLY A 335 35.21 1.94 33.08
CA GLY A 335 36.13 1.24 34.00
C GLY A 335 37.59 1.27 33.58
N LEU A 336 37.91 1.69 32.35
CA LEU A 336 39.28 1.96 31.93
C LEU A 336 39.72 3.34 32.42
N THR A 337 40.98 3.44 32.85
CA THR A 337 41.65 4.70 33.17
C THR A 337 42.89 4.86 32.29
N VAL A 338 43.22 6.10 31.92
CA VAL A 338 44.41 6.41 31.14
C VAL A 338 45.33 7.38 31.87
N SER A 339 46.62 7.26 31.63
CA SER A 339 47.64 8.19 32.15
C SER A 339 48.84 8.26 31.22
N GLY A 340 49.69 9.26 31.39
CA GLY A 340 50.96 9.41 30.67
C GLY A 340 50.82 10.10 29.30
N GLY A 341 51.96 10.28 28.63
CA GLY A 341 52.05 11.01 27.37
C GLY A 341 53.42 10.87 26.70
N GLY A 342 53.81 11.85 25.89
CA GLY A 342 55.03 11.83 25.09
C GLY A 342 54.86 11.16 23.73
N TYR A 343 53.62 10.99 23.29
CA TYR A 343 53.30 10.44 21.98
C TYR A 343 53.57 11.45 20.86
N ILE A 344 54.25 11.02 19.80
CA ILE A 344 54.38 11.82 18.57
C ILE A 344 53.15 11.70 17.67
N ASP A 345 52.41 10.61 17.81
CA ASP A 345 51.11 10.33 17.21
C ASP A 345 50.42 9.23 18.04
N ALA A 346 49.11 9.01 17.86
CA ALA A 346 48.35 8.14 18.75
C ALA A 346 48.86 6.68 18.72
N PRO A 347 49.04 6.03 19.88
CA PRO A 347 49.41 4.61 19.91
C PRO A 347 48.27 3.72 19.38
N LEU A 348 48.62 2.51 18.94
CA LEU A 348 47.63 1.47 18.65
C LEU A 348 47.16 0.83 19.95
N VAL A 349 45.88 0.46 20.02
CA VAL A 349 45.32 -0.31 21.13
C VAL A 349 45.25 -1.78 20.74
N VAL A 350 45.84 -2.64 21.56
CA VAL A 350 45.77 -4.10 21.41
C VAL A 350 44.78 -4.64 22.43
N VAL A 351 43.83 -5.44 21.97
CA VAL A 351 42.87 -6.15 22.82
C VAL A 351 43.28 -7.61 22.89
N SER A 352 43.47 -8.12 24.11
CA SER A 352 43.95 -9.49 24.33
C SER A 352 43.33 -10.11 25.59
N GLY A 353 43.36 -11.45 25.69
CA GLY A 353 42.69 -12.16 26.78
C GLY A 353 41.16 -12.11 26.67
N GLY A 354 40.47 -12.41 27.78
CA GLY A 354 39.02 -12.62 27.78
C GLY A 354 38.62 -13.92 27.05
N ASP A 355 37.30 -14.14 26.93
CA ASP A 355 36.70 -15.33 26.31
C ASP A 355 35.81 -15.00 25.08
N GLY A 356 35.60 -13.72 24.80
CA GLY A 356 34.91 -13.24 23.60
C GLY A 356 35.86 -12.89 22.44
N SER A 357 35.32 -12.26 21.40
CA SER A 357 36.10 -11.88 20.21
C SER A 357 35.64 -10.56 19.58
N GLY A 358 36.47 -9.99 18.70
CA GLY A 358 36.08 -8.87 17.82
C GLY A 358 36.05 -7.49 18.47
N ALA A 359 36.50 -7.35 19.73
CA ALA A 359 36.59 -6.04 20.36
C ALA A 359 37.73 -5.22 19.74
N CYS A 360 37.46 -3.96 19.42
CA CYS A 360 38.41 -3.03 18.83
C CYS A 360 38.33 -1.69 19.55
N ALA A 361 39.47 -0.99 19.64
CA ALA A 361 39.52 0.33 20.25
C ALA A 361 40.62 1.19 19.61
N VAL A 362 40.52 2.50 19.82
CA VAL A 362 41.52 3.48 19.43
C VAL A 362 41.90 4.33 20.64
N ALA A 363 43.16 4.76 20.68
CA ALA A 363 43.64 5.67 21.71
C ALA A 363 43.39 7.11 21.29
N ASN A 364 42.95 7.93 22.25
CA ASN A 364 42.72 9.35 22.06
C ASN A 364 43.89 10.10 22.67
N ILE A 365 44.52 11.00 21.91
CA ILE A 365 45.56 11.89 22.42
C ILE A 365 45.18 13.36 22.22
N ASP A 366 45.70 14.25 23.06
CA ASP A 366 45.63 15.69 22.82
C ASP A 366 46.72 16.17 21.85
N ALA A 367 46.70 17.47 21.50
CA ALA A 367 47.69 18.08 20.61
C ALA A 367 49.12 18.10 21.19
N SER A 368 49.28 17.86 22.50
CA SER A 368 50.56 17.79 23.20
C SER A 368 51.09 16.35 23.30
N GLY A 369 50.33 15.35 22.81
CA GLY A 369 50.70 13.94 22.87
C GLY A 369 50.41 13.27 24.21
N ASN A 370 49.49 13.82 25.03
CA ASN A 370 49.01 13.16 26.25
C ASN A 370 47.84 12.22 25.92
N LEU A 371 47.81 11.05 26.56
CA LEU A 371 46.70 10.11 26.41
C LEU A 371 45.47 10.60 27.18
N THR A 372 44.35 10.79 26.49
CA THR A 372 43.13 11.39 27.05
C THR A 372 41.96 10.41 27.18
N GLY A 373 42.00 9.27 26.48
CA GLY A 373 40.99 8.23 26.64
C GLY A 373 41.14 7.07 25.67
N ILE A 374 40.24 6.10 25.81
CA ILE A 374 40.10 4.96 24.89
C ILE A 374 38.68 4.99 24.33
N THR A 375 38.58 4.98 23.00
CA THR A 375 37.29 4.86 22.31
C THR A 375 37.13 3.44 21.81
N ILE A 376 36.09 2.73 22.28
CA ILE A 376 35.73 1.43 21.73
C ILE A 376 35.12 1.64 20.34
N THR A 377 35.77 1.10 19.31
CA THR A 377 35.27 1.14 17.92
C THR A 377 34.45 -0.09 17.57
N ASN A 378 34.61 -1.17 18.32
CA ASN A 378 33.73 -2.33 18.27
C ASN A 378 33.69 -2.99 19.65
N PRO A 379 32.51 -3.15 20.27
CA PRO A 379 32.41 -3.82 21.57
C PRO A 379 32.68 -5.33 21.49
N GLY A 380 32.70 -5.92 20.30
CA GLY A 380 32.89 -7.35 20.11
C GLY A 380 31.70 -8.19 20.61
N SER A 381 31.90 -9.49 20.69
CA SER A 381 30.82 -10.46 20.92
C SER A 381 31.25 -11.61 21.81
N GLY A 382 30.33 -12.07 22.66
CA GLY A 382 30.46 -13.31 23.42
C GLY A 382 31.31 -13.23 24.69
N TYR A 383 31.64 -12.05 25.20
CA TYR A 383 32.44 -11.93 26.42
C TYR A 383 31.63 -12.30 27.66
N THR A 384 32.22 -13.11 28.53
CA THR A 384 31.81 -13.26 29.95
C THR A 384 32.94 -12.87 30.89
N ILE A 385 34.16 -12.75 30.37
CA ILE A 385 35.35 -12.24 31.04
C ILE A 385 35.88 -11.04 30.23
N PRO A 386 36.01 -9.84 30.83
CA PRO A 386 36.57 -8.68 30.14
C PRO A 386 37.98 -8.95 29.59
N PRO A 387 38.30 -8.48 28.36
CA PRO A 387 39.65 -8.53 27.83
C PRO A 387 40.52 -7.41 28.43
N VAL A 388 41.82 -7.53 28.23
CA VAL A 388 42.84 -6.55 28.61
C VAL A 388 43.16 -5.66 27.41
N PHE A 389 43.22 -4.35 27.65
CA PHE A 389 43.58 -3.33 26.66
C PHE A 389 44.98 -2.83 26.94
N THR A 390 45.88 -2.91 25.95
CA THR A 390 47.26 -2.44 26.05
C THR A 390 47.60 -1.49 24.91
N LEU A 391 48.65 -0.68 25.08
CA LEU A 391 49.13 0.25 24.07
C LEU A 391 50.40 -0.29 23.40
N THR A 392 50.54 -0.05 22.11
CA THR A 392 51.75 -0.35 21.35
C THR A 392 52.05 0.77 20.37
N GLY A 393 53.33 1.14 20.23
CA GLY A 393 53.77 2.22 19.35
C GLY A 393 53.50 3.63 19.92
N GLY A 394 53.27 4.60 19.04
CA GLY A 394 53.00 6.00 19.37
C GLY A 394 54.23 6.89 19.59
N GLY A 395 55.43 6.30 19.65
CA GLY A 395 56.69 7.02 19.85
C GLY A 395 57.63 6.31 20.83
N ILE A 396 58.93 6.55 20.71
CA ILE A 396 59.96 6.09 21.65
C ILE A 396 59.87 6.92 22.94
N GLY A 397 60.02 6.27 24.09
CA GLY A 397 60.07 6.92 25.41
C GLY A 397 58.75 7.44 25.95
N ASN A 398 57.62 7.12 25.31
CA ASN A 398 56.30 7.48 25.83
C ASN A 398 56.01 6.75 27.17
N THR A 399 55.18 7.37 28.01
CA THR A 399 54.84 6.87 29.36
C THR A 399 53.36 6.46 29.47
N GLY A 400 52.65 6.38 28.34
CA GLY A 400 51.22 6.16 28.36
C GLY A 400 50.85 4.76 28.81
N ALA A 401 49.80 4.67 29.62
CA ALA A 401 49.32 3.42 30.19
C ALA A 401 47.80 3.39 30.24
N ILE A 402 47.24 2.19 30.09
CA ILE A 402 45.85 1.87 30.37
C ILE A 402 45.82 1.08 31.67
N GLY A 403 44.98 1.52 32.60
CA GLY A 403 44.69 0.83 33.85
C GLY A 403 43.21 0.49 33.97
N GLY A 404 42.84 -0.19 35.07
CA GLY A 404 41.48 -0.65 35.31
C GLY A 404 41.08 -1.85 34.45
N SER A 405 39.79 -2.15 34.43
CA SER A 405 39.20 -3.24 33.63
C SER A 405 38.03 -2.70 32.84
N ALA A 406 37.90 -3.14 31.59
CA ALA A 406 36.71 -2.87 30.81
C ALA A 406 35.48 -3.53 31.47
N THR A 407 34.31 -2.97 31.19
CA THR A 407 33.03 -3.49 31.67
C THR A 407 32.30 -4.22 30.55
N LEU A 408 31.54 -5.25 30.91
CA LEU A 408 30.70 -5.99 29.97
C LEU A 408 29.34 -5.31 29.82
N VAL A 409 28.90 -5.14 28.58
CA VAL A 409 27.61 -4.54 28.23
C VAL A 409 26.88 -5.47 27.28
N ALA A 410 25.58 -5.71 27.53
CA ALA A 410 24.79 -6.61 26.71
C ALA A 410 24.79 -6.12 25.25
N ASN A 411 25.07 -7.05 24.34
CA ASN A 411 25.04 -6.75 22.92
C ASN A 411 23.59 -6.56 22.45
N THR A 412 23.40 -5.58 21.57
CA THR A 412 22.13 -5.32 20.90
C THR A 412 22.35 -5.34 19.39
N SER A 413 21.28 -5.62 18.64
CA SER A 413 21.29 -5.59 17.18
C SER A 413 20.30 -4.54 16.69
N GLY A 414 20.80 -3.56 15.95
CA GLY A 414 20.03 -2.41 15.47
C GLY A 414 19.34 -2.65 14.13
N LEU A 415 18.67 -1.60 13.65
CA LEU A 415 17.96 -1.59 12.38
C LEU A 415 18.94 -1.70 11.19
N LEU A 416 18.68 -2.62 10.26
CA LEU A 416 19.34 -2.64 8.96
C LEU A 416 18.53 -1.84 7.93
N THR A 417 19.13 -0.81 7.34
CA THR A 417 18.51 -0.05 6.25
C THR A 417 19.01 -0.55 4.90
N LEU A 418 18.08 -0.87 4.01
CA LEU A 418 18.32 -1.24 2.61
C LEU A 418 17.79 -0.10 1.73
N THR A 419 18.63 0.44 0.85
CA THR A 419 18.24 1.59 0.01
C THR A 419 18.78 1.48 -1.41
N GLY A 420 18.19 2.24 -2.34
CA GLY A 420 18.59 2.30 -3.74
C GLY A 420 17.62 3.15 -4.56
N THR A 421 18.09 3.67 -5.69
CA THR A 421 17.29 4.47 -6.63
C THR A 421 16.45 3.59 -7.55
N SER A 422 17.01 2.49 -8.07
CA SER A 422 16.31 1.57 -8.99
C SER A 422 16.96 0.18 -9.12
N GLY A 423 17.85 -0.18 -8.19
CA GLY A 423 18.57 -1.47 -8.18
C GLY A 423 17.83 -2.60 -7.47
N SER A 424 18.53 -3.72 -7.24
CA SER A 424 18.00 -4.86 -6.47
C SER A 424 19.01 -5.47 -5.51
N LEU A 425 18.52 -5.96 -4.37
CA LEU A 425 19.27 -6.78 -3.42
C LEU A 425 18.59 -8.13 -3.22
N THR A 426 19.34 -9.21 -3.46
CA THR A 426 18.87 -10.57 -3.22
C THR A 426 19.56 -11.18 -2.00
N PHE A 427 18.78 -11.80 -1.11
CA PHE A 427 19.25 -12.58 0.03
C PHE A 427 18.98 -14.07 -0.24
N PRO A 428 20.01 -14.86 -0.62
CA PRO A 428 19.85 -16.24 -1.07
C PRO A 428 19.53 -17.20 0.10
N SER A 429 19.08 -18.41 -0.24
CA SER A 429 18.66 -19.45 0.73
C SER A 429 19.75 -19.84 1.75
N ALA A 430 21.03 -19.75 1.38
CA ALA A 430 22.16 -20.10 2.24
C ALA A 430 22.51 -19.03 3.30
N ALA A 431 21.92 -17.83 3.23
CA ALA A 431 22.19 -16.73 4.16
C ALA A 431 21.15 -16.71 5.29
N ALA A 432 21.46 -17.36 6.42
CA ALA A 432 20.62 -17.34 7.61
C ALA A 432 20.92 -16.12 8.48
N ASN A 433 20.23 -14.99 8.24
CA ASN A 433 20.48 -13.77 9.01
C ASN A 433 19.91 -13.86 10.44
N THR A 434 20.67 -13.38 11.43
CA THR A 434 20.30 -13.46 12.86
C THR A 434 20.11 -12.11 13.54
N TYR A 435 20.36 -10.99 12.84
CA TYR A 435 20.10 -9.65 13.39
C TYR A 435 18.62 -9.47 13.77
N SER A 436 18.35 -8.67 14.80
CA SER A 436 17.02 -8.60 15.45
C SER A 436 16.38 -7.22 15.47
N GLY A 437 17.12 -6.14 15.14
CA GLY A 437 16.56 -4.78 15.13
C GLY A 437 15.60 -4.47 13.98
N GLY A 438 15.34 -5.43 13.09
CA GLY A 438 14.45 -5.30 11.95
C GLY A 438 15.16 -4.80 10.68
N THR A 439 14.38 -4.72 9.60
CA THR A 439 14.86 -4.27 8.29
C THR A 439 13.98 -3.14 7.78
N LEU A 440 14.58 -2.05 7.33
CA LEU A 440 13.91 -0.94 6.66
C LEU A 440 14.31 -0.91 5.19
N VAL A 441 13.36 -1.02 4.27
CA VAL A 441 13.59 -0.90 2.82
C VAL A 441 13.06 0.46 2.34
N ILE A 442 13.93 1.29 1.77
CA ILE A 442 13.60 2.63 1.26
C ILE A 442 14.07 2.86 -0.18
N GLY A 443 13.56 3.92 -0.82
CA GLY A 443 13.89 4.28 -2.20
C GLY A 443 13.10 3.46 -3.23
N GLY A 444 13.67 3.31 -4.43
CA GLY A 444 13.16 2.47 -5.52
C GLY A 444 13.79 1.08 -5.57
N LEU A 445 14.34 0.61 -4.44
CA LEU A 445 15.02 -0.68 -4.33
C LEU A 445 14.03 -1.85 -4.35
N GLN A 446 14.29 -2.86 -5.18
CA GLN A 446 13.64 -4.17 -5.07
C GLN A 446 14.45 -5.09 -4.14
N VAL A 447 13.80 -5.71 -3.17
CA VAL A 447 14.45 -6.74 -2.33
C VAL A 447 13.85 -8.12 -2.58
N THR A 448 14.69 -9.14 -2.63
CA THR A 448 14.27 -10.54 -2.80
C THR A 448 14.66 -11.38 -1.59
N ALA A 449 13.68 -11.98 -0.94
CA ALA A 449 13.86 -13.00 0.10
C ALA A 449 13.80 -14.40 -0.51
N ALA A 450 14.90 -15.14 -0.43
CA ALA A 450 14.96 -16.56 -0.78
C ALA A 450 15.26 -17.46 0.45
N SER A 451 15.16 -16.92 1.67
CA SER A 451 15.24 -17.65 2.93
C SER A 451 14.23 -17.11 3.94
N ALA A 452 13.79 -17.94 4.90
CA ALA A 452 12.85 -17.57 5.96
C ALA A 452 13.39 -16.47 6.89
N THR A 453 14.71 -16.34 6.97
CA THR A 453 15.45 -15.39 7.80
C THR A 453 16.09 -14.27 6.96
N ALA A 454 15.68 -14.07 5.72
CA ALA A 454 16.30 -13.09 4.82
C ALA A 454 16.35 -11.67 5.42
N PHE A 455 15.41 -11.32 6.28
CA PHE A 455 15.32 -9.99 6.91
C PHE A 455 15.55 -9.98 8.43
N GLY A 456 16.25 -10.99 8.95
CA GLY A 456 16.44 -11.17 10.38
C GLY A 456 15.15 -11.54 11.10
N SER A 457 15.06 -11.28 12.40
CA SER A 457 13.88 -11.63 13.23
C SER A 457 12.95 -10.45 13.56
N GLY A 458 13.37 -9.21 13.30
CA GLY A 458 12.56 -8.01 13.59
C GLY A 458 11.52 -7.70 12.50
N THR A 459 10.82 -6.57 12.66
CA THR A 459 9.84 -6.08 11.68
C THR A 459 10.52 -5.74 10.34
N LEU A 460 9.91 -6.17 9.24
CA LEU A 460 10.23 -5.72 7.88
C LEU A 460 9.37 -4.50 7.55
N THR A 461 9.99 -3.33 7.40
CA THR A 461 9.32 -2.08 7.06
C THR A 461 9.62 -1.69 5.62
N LEU A 462 8.60 -1.48 4.81
CA LEU A 462 8.71 -1.04 3.42
C LEU A 462 8.24 0.42 3.33
N ARG A 463 9.16 1.35 3.04
CA ARG A 463 8.95 2.80 2.91
C ARG A 463 9.51 3.30 1.58
N GLN A 464 8.82 3.02 0.49
CA GLN A 464 9.37 3.29 -0.83
C GLN A 464 9.14 4.72 -1.30
N SER A 465 10.09 5.19 -2.11
CA SER A 465 9.98 6.43 -2.86
C SER A 465 10.39 6.27 -4.32
N GLY A 466 9.41 6.39 -5.24
CA GLY A 466 9.71 6.86 -6.59
C GLY A 466 9.83 5.86 -7.75
N ALA A 467 9.17 4.70 -7.76
CA ALA A 467 9.08 3.90 -9.00
C ALA A 467 7.66 3.47 -9.35
N THR A 468 7.19 3.84 -10.54
CA THR A 468 6.00 3.28 -11.17
C THR A 468 6.26 1.83 -11.59
N GLY A 469 6.10 0.84 -10.70
CA GLY A 469 6.51 -0.54 -11.04
C GLY A 469 6.38 -1.63 -9.96
N ILE A 470 5.16 -1.83 -9.44
CA ILE A 470 4.50 -3.07 -8.95
C ILE A 470 5.12 -3.95 -7.82
N THR A 471 6.44 -4.02 -7.52
CA THR A 471 6.90 -4.92 -6.42
C THR A 471 8.10 -4.39 -5.64
N CYS A 472 7.89 -4.13 -4.35
CA CYS A 472 8.95 -3.71 -3.42
C CYS A 472 9.67 -4.90 -2.77
N LEU A 473 8.93 -5.99 -2.57
CA LEU A 473 9.40 -7.23 -1.98
C LEU A 473 9.05 -8.40 -2.90
N SER A 474 10.05 -9.18 -3.28
CA SER A 474 9.88 -10.50 -3.89
C SER A 474 10.17 -11.58 -2.85
N VAL A 475 9.36 -12.63 -2.82
CA VAL A 475 9.56 -13.85 -2.02
C VAL A 475 9.67 -15.02 -2.99
N ALA A 476 10.74 -15.81 -2.86
CA ALA A 476 11.10 -16.86 -3.80
C ALA A 476 11.61 -18.12 -3.08
N GLY A 477 11.54 -19.27 -3.75
CA GLY A 477 12.16 -20.51 -3.27
C GLY A 477 11.35 -21.29 -2.24
N GLY A 478 10.05 -21.02 -2.08
CA GLY A 478 9.19 -21.78 -1.17
C GLY A 478 9.31 -21.34 0.29
N VAL A 479 9.49 -20.04 0.52
CA VAL A 479 9.85 -19.46 1.82
C VAL A 479 8.60 -19.16 2.65
N THR A 480 8.69 -19.46 3.96
CA THR A 480 7.78 -18.93 4.97
C THR A 480 8.43 -17.74 5.68
N LEU A 481 7.93 -16.54 5.42
CA LEU A 481 8.42 -15.31 6.03
C LEU A 481 7.58 -14.98 7.27
N ALA A 482 8.23 -14.95 8.43
CA ALA A 482 7.57 -14.75 9.73
C ALA A 482 7.64 -13.30 10.26
N ASN A 483 8.45 -12.45 9.62
CA ASN A 483 8.57 -11.05 10.02
C ASN A 483 7.20 -10.35 9.99
N PRO A 484 6.84 -9.56 11.02
CA PRO A 484 5.81 -8.55 10.87
C PRO A 484 6.14 -7.64 9.69
N LEU A 485 5.16 -7.39 8.83
CA LEU A 485 5.32 -6.60 7.61
C LEU A 485 4.60 -5.25 7.77
N ALA A 486 5.37 -4.17 7.89
CA ALA A 486 4.84 -2.82 7.92
C ALA A 486 5.03 -2.14 6.56
N MET A 487 3.95 -1.89 5.83
CA MET A 487 3.98 -1.18 4.56
C MET A 487 3.53 0.26 4.79
N ASN A 488 4.46 1.22 4.69
CA ASN A 488 4.20 2.64 4.86
C ASN A 488 4.37 3.35 3.50
N LEU A 489 3.24 3.78 2.98
CA LEU A 489 2.96 3.87 1.56
C LEU A 489 2.87 5.34 1.12
N SER A 490 3.82 5.83 0.33
CA SER A 490 3.81 7.24 -0.13
C SER A 490 3.49 7.44 -1.63
N TYR A 491 3.35 6.37 -2.42
CA TYR A 491 3.30 6.44 -3.90
C TYR A 491 2.22 5.54 -4.51
N ALA A 492 1.93 5.74 -5.80
CA ALA A 492 0.76 5.18 -6.51
C ALA A 492 0.58 3.65 -6.41
N ARG A 493 1.65 2.83 -6.38
CA ARG A 493 1.55 1.35 -6.28
C ARG A 493 2.71 0.74 -5.48
N ASN A 494 2.42 -0.17 -4.56
CA ASN A 494 3.40 -1.00 -3.82
C ASN A 494 2.90 -2.44 -3.74
N GLY A 495 3.78 -3.42 -3.47
CA GLY A 495 3.31 -4.80 -3.36
C GLY A 495 4.37 -5.85 -3.05
N VAL A 496 3.87 -7.00 -2.62
CA VAL A 496 4.65 -8.22 -2.39
C VAL A 496 4.37 -9.20 -3.52
N ALA A 497 5.43 -9.71 -4.15
CA ALA A 497 5.33 -10.77 -5.15
C ALA A 497 5.89 -12.10 -4.64
N SER A 498 5.08 -13.14 -4.72
CA SER A 498 5.56 -14.52 -4.70
C SER A 498 6.00 -14.89 -6.12
N THR A 499 7.31 -15.01 -6.35
CA THR A 499 7.87 -15.13 -7.72
C THR A 499 8.31 -16.54 -8.08
N ASP A 500 8.62 -17.39 -7.10
CA ASP A 500 9.03 -18.79 -7.32
C ASP A 500 8.76 -19.64 -6.08
N GLY A 501 8.40 -20.91 -6.26
CA GLY A 501 7.96 -21.81 -5.20
C GLY A 501 6.64 -21.40 -4.54
N SER A 502 6.19 -22.16 -3.53
CA SER A 502 5.01 -21.82 -2.73
C SER A 502 5.42 -21.08 -1.47
N ASN A 503 5.11 -19.79 -1.40
CA ASN A 503 5.58 -18.90 -0.34
C ASN A 503 4.46 -18.57 0.65
N THR A 504 4.83 -18.27 1.89
CA THR A 504 3.88 -17.95 2.96
C THR A 504 4.31 -16.71 3.74
N LEU A 505 3.38 -15.77 3.97
CA LEU A 505 3.54 -14.70 4.97
C LEU A 505 2.76 -15.08 6.23
N THR A 506 3.44 -15.18 7.37
CA THR A 506 2.84 -15.54 8.67
C THR A 506 2.79 -14.38 9.67
N GLY A 507 3.71 -13.43 9.58
CA GLY A 507 3.71 -12.24 10.44
C GLY A 507 2.54 -11.29 10.14
N PRO A 508 2.08 -10.50 11.13
CA PRO A 508 1.02 -9.52 10.91
C PRO A 508 1.42 -8.47 9.89
N ILE A 509 0.46 -8.02 9.09
CA ILE A 509 0.64 -7.08 8.00
C ILE A 509 -0.09 -5.79 8.35
N SER A 510 0.65 -4.68 8.45
CA SER A 510 0.10 -3.35 8.72
C SER A 510 0.31 -2.45 7.52
N LEU A 511 -0.78 -1.89 7.00
CA LEU A 511 -0.84 -0.98 5.88
C LEU A 511 -1.10 0.44 6.40
N SER A 512 -0.25 1.40 6.02
CA SER A 512 -0.38 2.80 6.41
C SER A 512 0.11 3.72 5.28
N GLY A 513 -0.33 4.99 5.27
CA GLY A 513 0.04 5.97 4.24
C GLY A 513 -1.04 6.19 3.17
N GLY A 514 -0.67 6.80 2.04
CA GLY A 514 -1.57 7.28 0.98
C GLY A 514 -1.36 6.66 -0.41
N SER A 515 -0.95 5.38 -0.50
CA SER A 515 -0.86 4.70 -1.81
C SER A 515 -2.23 4.37 -2.40
N GLN A 516 -2.33 4.41 -3.73
CA GLN A 516 -3.57 4.03 -4.41
C GLN A 516 -3.75 2.50 -4.42
N ILE A 517 -2.70 1.69 -4.54
CA ILE A 517 -2.82 0.23 -4.63
C ILE A 517 -1.71 -0.47 -3.85
N VAL A 518 -2.11 -1.39 -2.96
CA VAL A 518 -1.23 -2.42 -2.39
C VAL A 518 -1.52 -3.74 -3.09
N ALA A 519 -0.52 -4.37 -3.70
CA ALA A 519 -0.69 -5.62 -4.42
C ALA A 519 -0.05 -6.80 -3.68
N PHE A 520 -0.81 -7.88 -3.50
CA PHE A 520 -0.27 -9.21 -3.22
C PHE A 520 -0.41 -10.04 -4.48
N GLN A 521 0.71 -10.43 -5.08
CA GLN A 521 0.70 -11.09 -6.38
C GLN A 521 1.45 -12.41 -6.36
N ASN A 522 0.85 -13.44 -6.93
CA ASN A 522 1.57 -14.68 -7.21
C ASN A 522 1.93 -14.74 -8.70
N THR A 523 3.20 -14.48 -9.01
CA THR A 523 3.76 -14.56 -10.37
C THR A 523 4.59 -15.81 -10.58
N GLY A 524 4.59 -16.74 -9.63
CA GLY A 524 5.25 -18.03 -9.75
C GLY A 524 4.65 -18.91 -10.85
N ALA A 525 5.28 -20.06 -11.08
CA ALA A 525 4.82 -21.05 -12.05
C ALA A 525 3.39 -21.55 -11.73
N SER A 526 2.71 -22.11 -12.74
CA SER A 526 1.40 -22.74 -12.56
C SER A 526 1.44 -23.78 -11.44
N GLY A 527 0.46 -23.74 -10.54
CA GLY A 527 0.39 -24.59 -9.35
C GLY A 527 1.11 -24.04 -8.11
N SER A 528 1.91 -22.98 -8.22
CA SER A 528 2.47 -22.29 -7.05
C SER A 528 1.38 -21.70 -6.17
N LEU A 529 1.58 -21.73 -4.85
CA LEU A 529 0.67 -21.17 -3.86
C LEU A 529 1.32 -20.02 -3.10
N PHE A 530 0.64 -18.87 -3.05
CA PHE A 530 1.02 -17.76 -2.18
C PHE A 530 0.04 -17.66 -1.00
N THR A 531 0.49 -18.05 0.19
CA THR A 531 -0.34 -18.05 1.39
C THR A 531 -0.10 -16.80 2.24
N ILE A 532 -1.16 -16.15 2.68
CA ILE A 532 -1.14 -15.06 3.64
C ILE A 532 -1.94 -15.51 4.86
N SER A 533 -1.24 -15.76 5.96
CA SER A 533 -1.80 -16.25 7.23
C SER A 533 -1.68 -15.25 8.38
N GLY A 534 -0.84 -14.21 8.22
CA GLY A 534 -0.84 -13.07 9.12
C GLY A 534 -2.02 -12.13 8.86
N PRO A 535 -2.65 -11.53 9.90
CA PRO A 535 -3.77 -10.60 9.73
C PRO A 535 -3.34 -9.34 8.98
N ILE A 536 -4.20 -8.82 8.11
CA ILE A 536 -3.98 -7.57 7.37
C ILE A 536 -4.81 -6.45 8.02
N THR A 537 -4.16 -5.35 8.38
CA THR A 537 -4.82 -4.18 8.98
C THR A 537 -4.42 -2.90 8.24
N GLY A 538 -5.38 -1.98 8.00
CA GLY A 538 -5.07 -0.68 7.42
C GLY A 538 -6.21 0.33 7.54
N TYR A 539 -6.00 1.43 8.25
CA TYR A 539 -7.08 2.37 8.62
C TYR A 539 -6.97 3.77 7.98
N THR A 540 -5.83 4.09 7.36
CA THR A 540 -5.59 5.38 6.69
C THR A 540 -5.71 5.23 5.17
N LEU A 541 -6.32 6.18 4.47
CA LEU A 541 -6.79 6.10 3.07
C LEU A 541 -5.85 5.40 2.05
N PHE A 542 -6.26 4.22 1.57
CA PHE A 542 -5.79 3.57 0.34
C PHE A 542 -6.99 3.19 -0.54
N ASN A 543 -6.83 3.22 -1.87
CA ASN A 543 -7.92 2.99 -2.82
C ASN A 543 -8.20 1.48 -3.01
N SER A 544 -7.17 0.65 -3.19
CA SER A 544 -7.35 -0.79 -3.35
C SER A 544 -6.29 -1.65 -2.65
N LEU A 545 -6.75 -2.77 -2.07
CA LEU A 545 -5.93 -3.93 -1.74
C LEU A 545 -6.19 -4.99 -2.81
N SER A 546 -5.18 -5.24 -3.63
CA SER A 546 -5.32 -5.98 -4.87
C SER A 546 -4.59 -7.32 -4.81
N PHE A 547 -5.35 -8.39 -4.99
CA PHE A 547 -4.84 -9.75 -5.13
C PHE A 547 -4.67 -10.06 -6.63
N ARG A 548 -3.49 -10.52 -7.03
CA ARG A 548 -3.14 -10.66 -8.47
C ARG A 548 -2.34 -11.92 -8.73
N GLY A 549 -2.07 -12.17 -10.00
CA GLY A 549 -1.11 -13.19 -10.40
C GLY A 549 -1.29 -13.71 -11.82
N SER A 550 -0.39 -14.61 -12.21
CA SER A 550 -0.36 -15.27 -13.50
C SER A 550 -1.42 -16.38 -13.59
N ALA A 551 -1.82 -16.74 -14.80
CA ALA A 551 -2.75 -17.84 -15.02
C ALA A 551 -2.17 -19.16 -14.46
N GLY A 552 -2.98 -19.91 -13.71
CA GLY A 552 -2.56 -21.16 -13.06
C GLY A 552 -1.89 -21.00 -11.69
N ALA A 553 -1.46 -19.78 -11.31
CA ALA A 553 -0.99 -19.49 -9.97
C ALA A 553 -2.18 -19.37 -8.99
N LYS A 554 -1.94 -19.69 -7.72
CA LYS A 554 -2.96 -19.68 -6.65
C LYS A 554 -2.54 -18.80 -5.49
N GLY A 555 -3.50 -18.19 -4.82
CA GLY A 555 -3.31 -17.50 -3.56
C GLY A 555 -4.30 -17.97 -2.50
N LEU A 556 -3.89 -17.96 -1.24
CA LEU A 556 -4.71 -18.31 -0.09
C LEU A 556 -4.60 -17.20 0.95
N VAL A 557 -5.71 -16.55 1.29
CA VAL A 557 -5.83 -15.65 2.44
C VAL A 557 -6.48 -16.42 3.57
N ALA A 558 -5.64 -16.91 4.49
CA ALA A 558 -6.03 -17.68 5.67
C ALA A 558 -6.13 -16.81 6.94
N SER A 559 -6.27 -15.50 6.78
CA SER A 559 -6.29 -14.53 7.86
C SER A 559 -7.43 -13.52 7.71
N THR A 560 -7.66 -12.73 8.75
CA THR A 560 -8.63 -11.62 8.72
C THR A 560 -8.03 -10.40 8.03
N ILE A 561 -8.85 -9.69 7.24
CA ILE A 561 -8.50 -8.38 6.68
C ILE A 561 -9.42 -7.32 7.31
N THR A 562 -8.85 -6.28 7.90
CA THR A 562 -9.60 -5.14 8.47
C THR A 562 -9.11 -3.84 7.84
N LEU A 563 -9.98 -3.19 7.05
CA LEU A 563 -9.65 -2.01 6.26
C LEU A 563 -10.61 -0.84 6.55
N GLY A 564 -10.11 0.39 6.48
CA GLY A 564 -10.90 1.61 6.65
C GLY A 564 -11.91 1.88 5.53
N SER A 565 -12.79 2.87 5.75
CA SER A 565 -13.77 3.32 4.75
C SER A 565 -13.06 3.83 3.48
N GLY A 566 -13.50 3.37 2.31
CA GLY A 566 -12.98 3.79 1.01
C GLY A 566 -12.06 2.79 0.29
N CYS A 567 -11.69 1.67 0.91
CA CYS A 567 -10.86 0.66 0.24
C CYS A 567 -11.69 -0.40 -0.51
N THR A 568 -11.28 -0.73 -1.73
CA THR A 568 -11.74 -1.93 -2.45
C THR A 568 -10.75 -3.09 -2.30
N VAL A 569 -11.22 -4.26 -1.88
CA VAL A 569 -10.47 -5.51 -2.03
C VAL A 569 -10.78 -6.10 -3.40
N ASP A 570 -9.77 -6.33 -4.24
CA ASP A 570 -10.01 -6.81 -5.59
C ASP A 570 -9.14 -8.00 -5.99
N ASN A 571 -9.63 -8.78 -6.97
CA ASN A 571 -8.79 -9.66 -7.78
C ASN A 571 -8.50 -9.02 -9.14
N ASN A 572 -7.25 -8.63 -9.38
CA ASN A 572 -6.78 -7.97 -10.60
C ASN A 572 -5.65 -8.75 -11.27
N GLY A 573 -5.93 -10.00 -11.61
CA GLY A 573 -5.05 -10.86 -12.37
C GLY A 573 -5.78 -12.10 -12.89
N SER A 574 -5.01 -13.10 -13.30
CA SER A 574 -5.53 -14.39 -13.79
C SER A 574 -5.41 -15.50 -12.73
N ALA A 575 -4.80 -15.20 -11.58
CA ALA A 575 -4.64 -16.14 -10.48
C ALA A 575 -5.94 -16.32 -9.69
N ILE A 576 -6.13 -17.54 -9.17
CA ILE A 576 -7.24 -17.87 -8.29
C ILE A 576 -6.86 -17.53 -6.86
N TRP A 577 -7.72 -16.79 -6.17
CA TRP A 577 -7.50 -16.41 -4.76
C TRP A 577 -8.59 -16.98 -3.87
N THR A 578 -8.19 -17.81 -2.91
CA THR A 578 -9.09 -18.43 -1.92
C THR A 578 -9.04 -17.67 -0.61
N PHE A 579 -10.19 -17.38 -0.01
CA PHE A 579 -10.33 -16.73 1.29
C PHE A 579 -10.95 -17.70 2.29
N SER A 580 -10.29 -17.93 3.43
CA SER A 580 -10.77 -18.83 4.49
C SER A 580 -10.87 -18.19 5.87
N GLY A 581 -10.41 -16.95 6.06
CA GLY A 581 -10.52 -16.23 7.34
C GLY A 581 -11.89 -15.57 7.52
N SER A 582 -12.57 -15.78 8.65
CA SER A 582 -13.86 -15.14 8.98
C SER A 582 -13.67 -13.85 9.80
N GLY A 583 -14.66 -12.97 9.78
CA GLY A 583 -14.64 -11.72 10.58
C GLY A 583 -13.88 -10.56 9.93
N SER A 584 -13.61 -10.65 8.63
CA SER A 584 -13.02 -9.54 7.88
C SER A 584 -13.98 -8.38 7.68
N SER A 585 -13.45 -7.16 7.49
CA SER A 585 -14.22 -5.95 7.27
C SER A 585 -13.55 -5.03 6.24
N TRP A 586 -14.27 -4.73 5.16
CA TRP A 586 -13.91 -3.76 4.13
C TRP A 586 -15.17 -3.37 3.31
N PRO A 587 -15.23 -2.18 2.70
CA PRO A 587 -16.49 -1.67 2.13
C PRO A 587 -16.82 -2.19 0.72
N ALA A 588 -15.84 -2.59 -0.07
CA ALA A 588 -16.05 -2.96 -1.48
C ALA A 588 -15.20 -4.18 -1.89
N THR A 589 -15.79 -5.08 -2.67
CA THR A 589 -15.11 -6.24 -3.28
C THR A 589 -15.27 -6.18 -4.79
N ALA A 590 -14.19 -6.34 -5.54
CA ALA A 590 -14.23 -6.29 -7.00
C ALA A 590 -13.48 -7.45 -7.67
N ILE A 591 -13.92 -7.79 -8.88
CA ILE A 591 -13.17 -8.67 -9.78
C ILE A 591 -12.84 -7.84 -11.02
N LEU A 592 -11.55 -7.66 -11.25
CA LEU A 592 -10.99 -6.82 -12.33
C LEU A 592 -10.29 -7.66 -13.40
N GLY A 593 -9.86 -8.88 -13.06
CA GLY A 593 -9.19 -9.81 -13.96
C GLY A 593 -10.04 -11.01 -14.37
N SER A 594 -9.37 -12.05 -14.86
CA SER A 594 -9.97 -13.34 -15.24
C SER A 594 -9.87 -14.40 -14.14
N GLY A 595 -9.11 -14.13 -13.07
CA GLY A 595 -8.98 -15.00 -11.92
C GLY A 595 -10.21 -14.99 -11.02
N ASN A 596 -10.54 -16.16 -10.47
CA ASN A 596 -11.68 -16.31 -9.54
C ASN A 596 -11.31 -15.90 -8.12
N ILE A 597 -12.29 -15.42 -7.37
CA ILE A 597 -12.27 -15.38 -5.90
C ILE A 597 -13.03 -16.61 -5.41
N ILE A 598 -12.43 -17.41 -4.53
CA ILE A 598 -13.05 -18.61 -3.93
C ILE A 598 -13.26 -18.38 -2.43
N VAL A 599 -14.46 -18.68 -1.94
CA VAL A 599 -14.78 -18.73 -0.51
C VAL A 599 -14.47 -20.12 0.06
N ALA A 600 -13.83 -20.20 1.21
CA ALA A 600 -13.46 -21.47 1.85
C ALA A 600 -13.88 -21.55 3.33
N ALA A 601 -14.70 -20.61 3.80
CA ALA A 601 -15.39 -20.62 5.08
C ALA A 601 -16.63 -19.71 4.99
N ASP A 602 -17.64 -19.94 5.83
CA ASP A 602 -18.80 -19.07 5.88
C ASP A 602 -18.38 -17.63 6.22
N ASN A 603 -18.82 -16.67 5.40
CA ASN A 603 -18.46 -15.26 5.51
C ASN A 603 -16.94 -15.02 5.55
N ALA A 604 -16.17 -15.74 4.73
CA ALA A 604 -14.73 -15.50 4.59
C ALA A 604 -14.41 -14.14 3.95
N LEU A 605 -15.33 -13.62 3.13
CA LEU A 605 -15.28 -12.24 2.64
C LEU A 605 -16.07 -11.31 3.57
N ALA A 606 -15.74 -10.02 3.56
CA ALA A 606 -16.36 -9.04 4.44
C ALA A 606 -17.88 -8.91 4.21
N THR A 607 -18.65 -9.09 5.29
CA THR A 607 -20.13 -9.08 5.24
C THR A 607 -20.72 -7.71 4.99
N ASN A 608 -19.96 -6.65 5.30
CA ASN A 608 -20.31 -5.26 5.02
C ASN A 608 -19.87 -4.79 3.63
N SER A 609 -19.25 -5.65 2.82
CA SER A 609 -18.77 -5.28 1.49
C SER A 609 -19.89 -5.28 0.46
N VAL A 610 -19.88 -4.31 -0.46
CA VAL A 610 -20.64 -4.42 -1.72
C VAL A 610 -19.80 -5.21 -2.73
N MET A 611 -20.39 -6.23 -3.37
CA MET A 611 -19.71 -7.06 -4.38
C MET A 611 -19.93 -6.52 -5.79
N GLY A 612 -18.84 -6.31 -6.52
CA GLY A 612 -18.79 -5.85 -7.92
C GLY A 612 -18.50 -4.36 -8.07
N SER A 613 -18.58 -3.58 -6.98
CA SER A 613 -18.35 -2.14 -6.98
C SER A 613 -16.91 -1.83 -7.38
N GLY A 614 -16.73 -0.99 -8.41
CA GLY A 614 -15.40 -0.70 -8.96
C GLY A 614 -14.86 -1.78 -9.91
N GLY A 615 -15.66 -2.81 -10.22
CA GLY A 615 -15.33 -3.89 -11.16
C GLY A 615 -15.08 -3.41 -12.60
N SER A 616 -14.33 -4.19 -13.38
CA SER A 616 -14.12 -3.94 -14.81
C SER A 616 -15.26 -4.52 -15.62
N SER A 617 -15.74 -3.79 -16.64
CA SER A 617 -16.80 -4.26 -17.54
C SER A 617 -16.40 -5.42 -18.44
N THR A 618 -15.10 -5.71 -18.56
CA THR A 618 -14.53 -6.78 -19.40
C THR A 618 -13.96 -7.95 -18.60
N ALA A 619 -13.96 -7.86 -17.26
CA ALA A 619 -13.45 -8.94 -16.40
C ALA A 619 -14.28 -10.22 -16.59
N THR A 620 -13.61 -11.37 -16.62
CA THR A 620 -14.25 -12.68 -16.82
C THR A 620 -14.16 -13.61 -15.60
N GLY A 621 -13.47 -13.17 -14.54
CA GLY A 621 -13.39 -13.92 -13.29
C GLY A 621 -14.75 -14.02 -12.60
N ALA A 622 -14.91 -15.05 -11.78
CA ALA A 622 -16.12 -15.33 -11.02
C ALA A 622 -15.88 -15.25 -9.50
N LEU A 623 -16.95 -14.98 -8.76
CA LEU A 623 -17.02 -15.28 -7.33
C LEU A 623 -17.56 -16.70 -7.16
N ASP A 624 -16.74 -17.57 -6.60
CA ASP A 624 -17.06 -18.96 -6.30
C ASP A 624 -17.32 -19.13 -4.80
N LEU A 625 -18.57 -19.42 -4.46
CA LEU A 625 -19.03 -19.66 -3.09
C LEU A 625 -18.58 -21.03 -2.54
N ASN A 626 -18.27 -21.98 -3.43
CA ASN A 626 -17.64 -23.26 -3.12
C ASN A 626 -18.27 -24.02 -1.92
N GLY A 627 -19.59 -24.03 -1.83
CA GLY A 627 -20.38 -24.73 -0.81
C GLY A 627 -20.47 -24.01 0.54
N TYR A 628 -19.99 -22.77 0.63
CA TYR A 628 -20.09 -21.92 1.82
C TYR A 628 -21.14 -20.83 1.65
N ASN A 629 -21.62 -20.31 2.77
CA ASN A 629 -22.54 -19.18 2.82
C ASN A 629 -21.76 -17.87 2.83
N GLN A 630 -22.26 -16.87 2.10
CA GLN A 630 -21.64 -15.55 2.07
C GLN A 630 -22.70 -14.45 2.16
N THR A 631 -22.46 -13.52 3.08
CA THR A 631 -23.23 -12.28 3.19
C THR A 631 -22.47 -11.15 2.52
N PHE A 632 -23.16 -10.29 1.80
CA PHE A 632 -22.66 -9.01 1.34
C PHE A 632 -23.66 -7.90 1.69
N ALA A 633 -23.19 -6.66 1.69
CA ALA A 633 -24.05 -5.49 1.62
C ALA A 633 -24.97 -5.63 0.40
N GLY A 634 -24.43 -5.75 -0.80
CA GLY A 634 -25.26 -5.95 -1.99
C GLY A 634 -24.43 -6.30 -3.20
N LEU A 635 -25.09 -6.47 -4.34
CA LEU A 635 -24.45 -6.76 -5.61
C LEU A 635 -24.58 -5.55 -6.54
N ASN A 636 -23.44 -4.98 -6.92
CA ASN A 636 -23.37 -3.81 -7.78
C ASN A 636 -22.34 -4.01 -8.87
N SER A 637 -22.77 -4.26 -10.11
CA SER A 637 -21.86 -4.47 -11.22
C SER A 637 -22.50 -4.09 -12.54
N THR A 638 -21.74 -3.36 -13.37
CA THR A 638 -22.07 -3.11 -14.77
C THR A 638 -21.61 -4.24 -15.70
N ASN A 639 -20.74 -5.13 -15.20
CA ASN A 639 -20.16 -6.24 -15.95
C ASN A 639 -21.17 -7.39 -16.10
N VAL A 640 -21.51 -7.70 -17.35
CA VAL A 640 -22.44 -8.78 -17.72
C VAL A 640 -21.82 -10.18 -17.66
N HIS A 641 -20.49 -10.25 -17.64
CA HIS A 641 -19.73 -11.49 -17.58
C HIS A 641 -19.44 -11.95 -16.15
N LEU A 642 -19.59 -11.07 -15.16
CA LEU A 642 -19.37 -11.42 -13.76
C LEU A 642 -20.39 -12.49 -13.33
N LYS A 643 -19.86 -13.64 -12.90
CA LYS A 643 -20.65 -14.76 -12.37
C LYS A 643 -20.47 -14.87 -10.86
N ILE A 644 -21.55 -15.15 -10.16
CA ILE A 644 -21.53 -15.65 -8.78
C ILE A 644 -22.11 -17.05 -8.82
N GLY A 645 -21.39 -18.05 -8.33
CA GLY A 645 -21.89 -19.42 -8.34
C GLY A 645 -21.19 -20.33 -7.35
N ASN A 646 -21.52 -21.62 -7.38
CA ASN A 646 -21.02 -22.62 -6.44
C ASN A 646 -20.16 -23.67 -7.17
N GLY A 647 -18.85 -23.65 -6.93
CA GLY A 647 -17.89 -24.66 -7.40
C GLY A 647 -17.81 -25.90 -6.50
N GLY A 648 -18.53 -25.90 -5.37
CA GLY A 648 -18.55 -26.98 -4.40
C GLY A 648 -19.33 -28.21 -4.91
N THR A 649 -18.95 -29.37 -4.39
CA THR A 649 -19.58 -30.67 -4.75
C THR A 649 -20.33 -31.31 -3.58
N ASN A 650 -20.26 -30.72 -2.38
CA ASN A 650 -20.77 -31.33 -1.15
C ASN A 650 -21.96 -30.57 -0.53
N SER A 651 -22.04 -29.27 -0.71
CA SER A 651 -23.02 -28.40 -0.04
C SER A 651 -23.52 -27.31 -0.97
N ASP A 652 -24.81 -26.98 -0.85
CA ASP A 652 -25.39 -25.79 -1.47
C ASP A 652 -24.90 -24.53 -0.75
N SER A 653 -24.90 -23.39 -1.45
CA SER A 653 -24.45 -22.10 -0.91
C SER A 653 -25.61 -21.13 -0.76
N LEU A 654 -25.65 -20.39 0.35
CA LEU A 654 -26.56 -19.26 0.55
C LEU A 654 -25.84 -17.93 0.35
N LEU A 655 -26.36 -17.11 -0.56
CA LEU A 655 -25.98 -15.71 -0.74
C LEU A 655 -26.98 -14.81 -0.02
N THR A 656 -26.52 -14.02 0.96
CA THR A 656 -27.37 -13.08 1.69
C THR A 656 -26.98 -11.63 1.37
N LEU A 657 -27.97 -10.77 1.10
CA LEU A 657 -27.78 -9.35 0.77
C LEU A 657 -28.49 -8.47 1.81
N ASN A 658 -27.76 -7.53 2.42
CA ASN A 658 -28.22 -6.81 3.62
C ASN A 658 -28.10 -5.28 3.58
N ASN A 659 -27.82 -4.66 2.44
CA ASN A 659 -27.63 -3.22 2.32
C ASN A 659 -28.96 -2.47 2.27
N PRO A 660 -29.13 -1.36 3.02
CA PRO A 660 -30.30 -0.50 2.88
C PRO A 660 -30.32 0.30 1.56
N ASN A 661 -29.17 0.50 0.90
CA ASN A 661 -29.06 1.31 -0.31
C ASN A 661 -29.30 0.51 -1.61
N PRO A 662 -29.96 1.10 -2.63
CA PRO A 662 -30.18 0.44 -3.92
C PRO A 662 -28.90 -0.03 -4.63
N GLN A 663 -28.87 -1.25 -5.13
CA GLN A 663 -27.75 -1.82 -5.91
C GLN A 663 -28.26 -2.50 -7.19
N THR A 664 -27.45 -2.53 -8.25
CA THR A 664 -27.80 -3.15 -9.54
C THR A 664 -26.73 -4.13 -10.00
N PHE A 665 -27.12 -5.37 -10.26
CA PHE A 665 -26.24 -6.43 -10.74
C PHE A 665 -26.62 -6.84 -12.17
N ARG A 666 -25.74 -6.54 -13.13
CA ARG A 666 -25.89 -6.95 -14.54
C ARG A 666 -25.29 -8.33 -14.84
N GLY A 667 -24.52 -8.89 -13.91
CA GLY A 667 -23.96 -10.23 -14.02
C GLY A 667 -25.01 -11.32 -13.85
N SER A 668 -24.56 -12.56 -13.66
CA SER A 668 -25.43 -13.73 -13.47
C SER A 668 -25.10 -14.47 -12.19
N ILE A 669 -26.14 -14.89 -11.46
CA ILE A 669 -26.03 -15.89 -10.41
C ILE A 669 -26.34 -17.26 -11.02
N VAL A 670 -25.47 -18.24 -10.81
CA VAL A 670 -25.55 -19.58 -11.40
C VAL A 670 -25.39 -20.64 -10.31
N ASP A 671 -25.96 -21.84 -10.49
CA ASP A 671 -25.74 -22.93 -9.53
C ASP A 671 -24.27 -23.36 -9.54
N ALA A 672 -23.79 -23.87 -10.67
CA ALA A 672 -22.46 -24.45 -10.76
C ALA A 672 -21.43 -23.52 -11.41
N LEU A 673 -20.23 -23.48 -10.84
CA LEU A 673 -19.01 -23.02 -11.50
C LEU A 673 -18.06 -24.19 -11.71
N GLY A 674 -17.38 -24.25 -12.85
CA GLY A 674 -16.43 -25.32 -13.15
C GLY A 674 -17.05 -26.71 -13.00
N SER A 675 -16.50 -27.54 -12.12
CA SER A 675 -16.98 -28.89 -11.80
C SER A 675 -17.98 -28.95 -10.62
N GLY A 676 -18.47 -27.80 -10.14
CA GLY A 676 -19.45 -27.75 -9.06
C GLY A 676 -20.75 -28.47 -9.43
N THR A 677 -21.43 -29.03 -8.43
CA THR A 677 -22.68 -29.82 -8.62
C THR A 677 -23.81 -29.36 -7.70
N ARG A 678 -23.60 -28.24 -7.01
CA ARG A 678 -24.45 -27.75 -5.94
C ARG A 678 -25.09 -26.42 -6.29
N LYS A 679 -26.14 -26.06 -5.57
CA LYS A 679 -27.00 -24.92 -5.89
C LYS A 679 -26.55 -23.65 -5.19
N VAL A 680 -27.05 -22.53 -5.69
CA VAL A 680 -27.03 -21.23 -4.99
C VAL A 680 -28.45 -20.82 -4.63
N ALA A 681 -28.67 -20.44 -3.38
CA ALA A 681 -29.90 -19.80 -2.90
C ALA A 681 -29.62 -18.33 -2.56
N LEU A 682 -30.66 -17.49 -2.62
CA LEU A 682 -30.55 -16.04 -2.42
C LEU A 682 -31.49 -15.57 -1.29
N VAL A 683 -30.99 -14.73 -0.39
CA VAL A 683 -31.78 -14.02 0.62
C VAL A 683 -31.54 -12.52 0.51
N LEU A 684 -32.61 -11.74 0.43
CA LEU A 684 -32.57 -10.28 0.55
C LEU A 684 -33.21 -9.87 1.88
N THR A 685 -32.52 -9.07 2.69
CA THR A 685 -33.02 -8.65 4.01
C THR A 685 -33.40 -7.18 4.09
N ALA A 686 -32.90 -6.33 3.20
CA ALA A 686 -33.17 -4.89 3.18
C ALA A 686 -32.80 -4.27 1.81
N GLY A 687 -33.21 -3.00 1.61
CA GLY A 687 -32.86 -2.19 0.43
C GLY A 687 -33.38 -2.73 -0.90
N THR A 688 -33.01 -2.08 -2.00
CA THR A 688 -33.39 -2.53 -3.35
C THR A 688 -32.24 -3.25 -4.00
N GLN A 689 -32.40 -4.53 -4.34
CA GLN A 689 -31.45 -5.26 -5.19
C GLN A 689 -32.07 -5.48 -6.58
N THR A 690 -31.48 -4.85 -7.60
CA THR A 690 -31.87 -5.05 -8.99
C THR A 690 -31.00 -6.16 -9.62
N LEU A 691 -31.64 -7.18 -10.18
CA LEU A 691 -31.02 -8.23 -11.00
C LEU A 691 -31.38 -7.99 -12.47
N SER A 692 -30.41 -7.53 -13.26
CA SER A 692 -30.62 -7.20 -14.68
C SER A 692 -30.07 -8.25 -15.64
N GLY A 693 -29.22 -9.17 -15.17
CA GLY A 693 -28.71 -10.28 -15.98
C GLY A 693 -29.62 -11.52 -15.97
N ALA A 694 -29.24 -12.52 -16.76
CA ALA A 694 -29.91 -13.83 -16.77
C ALA A 694 -29.35 -14.71 -15.64
N ASN A 695 -30.15 -14.92 -14.60
CA ASN A 695 -29.76 -15.74 -13.45
C ASN A 695 -30.31 -17.16 -13.62
N THR A 696 -29.45 -18.16 -13.47
CA THR A 696 -29.78 -19.57 -13.75
C THR A 696 -29.69 -20.48 -12.53
N TYR A 697 -29.47 -19.92 -11.33
CA TYR A 697 -29.51 -20.68 -10.09
C TYR A 697 -30.90 -21.26 -9.82
N THR A 698 -30.95 -22.40 -9.15
CA THR A 698 -32.19 -23.14 -8.84
C THR A 698 -32.45 -23.29 -7.34
N GLY A 699 -31.59 -22.75 -6.48
CA GLY A 699 -31.93 -22.57 -5.07
C GLY A 699 -33.05 -21.55 -4.87
N THR A 700 -33.70 -21.60 -3.71
CA THR A 700 -34.80 -20.69 -3.37
C THR A 700 -34.33 -19.24 -3.25
N THR A 701 -35.17 -18.30 -3.66
CA THR A 701 -35.00 -16.87 -3.41
C THR A 701 -35.97 -16.42 -2.33
N THR A 702 -35.47 -15.85 -1.24
CA THR A 702 -36.30 -15.35 -0.14
C THR A 702 -36.11 -13.84 0.04
N VAL A 703 -37.21 -13.09 0.11
CA VAL A 703 -37.21 -11.65 0.41
C VAL A 703 -37.81 -11.44 1.79
N ASN A 704 -36.94 -11.16 2.76
CA ASN A 704 -37.28 -10.87 4.16
C ASN A 704 -37.39 -9.36 4.45
N GLY A 705 -36.92 -8.52 3.54
CA GLY A 705 -37.09 -7.07 3.59
C GLY A 705 -36.60 -6.42 2.30
N GLY A 706 -37.04 -5.19 2.05
CA GLY A 706 -36.62 -4.43 0.87
C GLY A 706 -37.35 -4.82 -0.42
N VAL A 707 -36.72 -4.56 -1.56
CA VAL A 707 -37.26 -4.79 -2.91
C VAL A 707 -36.29 -5.63 -3.72
N LEU A 708 -36.70 -6.83 -4.12
CA LEU A 708 -35.99 -7.57 -5.17
C LEU A 708 -36.56 -7.15 -6.52
N GLN A 709 -35.80 -6.40 -7.31
CA GLN A 709 -36.24 -5.95 -8.63
C GLN A 709 -35.60 -6.83 -9.72
N VAL A 710 -36.40 -7.64 -10.41
CA VAL A 710 -35.94 -8.52 -11.50
C VAL A 710 -36.24 -7.85 -12.83
N ASN A 711 -35.22 -7.27 -13.46
CA ASN A 711 -35.30 -6.75 -14.84
C ASN A 711 -34.70 -7.72 -15.86
N GLY A 712 -33.91 -8.70 -15.41
CA GLY A 712 -33.40 -9.80 -16.21
C GLY A 712 -34.27 -11.04 -16.08
N SER A 713 -33.68 -12.18 -15.68
CA SER A 713 -34.45 -13.40 -15.43
C SER A 713 -33.93 -14.24 -14.26
N THR A 714 -34.79 -15.11 -13.72
CA THR A 714 -34.44 -16.20 -12.78
C THR A 714 -34.95 -17.55 -13.33
N ALA A 715 -34.33 -18.67 -12.96
CA ALA A 715 -34.65 -19.98 -13.51
C ALA A 715 -35.99 -20.56 -13.00
N ALA A 716 -36.60 -21.45 -13.79
CA ALA A 716 -37.83 -22.15 -13.41
C ALA A 716 -37.69 -23.00 -12.13
N GLY A 717 -36.47 -23.45 -11.83
CA GLY A 717 -36.17 -24.18 -10.60
C GLY A 717 -36.07 -23.31 -9.34
N SER A 718 -35.98 -21.98 -9.46
CA SER A 718 -35.82 -21.08 -8.31
C SER A 718 -37.17 -20.54 -7.84
N ALA A 719 -37.76 -21.17 -6.82
CA ALA A 719 -38.95 -20.62 -6.17
C ALA A 719 -38.61 -19.29 -5.47
N VAL A 720 -39.47 -18.28 -5.62
CA VAL A 720 -39.32 -16.95 -5.03
C VAL A 720 -40.39 -16.75 -3.96
N THR A 721 -39.99 -16.58 -2.71
CA THR A 721 -40.89 -16.31 -1.58
C THR A 721 -40.62 -14.92 -1.02
N VAL A 722 -41.66 -14.08 -0.98
CA VAL A 722 -41.60 -12.74 -0.39
C VAL A 722 -42.39 -12.79 0.92
N ILE A 723 -41.67 -12.66 2.04
CA ILE A 723 -42.23 -12.76 3.40
C ILE A 723 -42.60 -11.36 3.90
N SER A 724 -41.67 -10.42 3.77
CA SER A 724 -41.83 -9.01 4.11
C SER A 724 -40.98 -8.20 3.14
N GLY A 725 -41.57 -7.28 2.38
CA GLY A 725 -40.90 -6.56 1.29
C GLY A 725 -41.67 -6.66 -0.03
N SER A 726 -40.98 -6.48 -1.15
CA SER A 726 -41.58 -6.46 -2.49
C SER A 726 -40.77 -7.23 -3.53
N LEU A 727 -41.46 -7.93 -4.42
CA LEU A 727 -40.92 -8.37 -5.71
C LEU A 727 -41.33 -7.35 -6.78
N ALA A 728 -40.38 -6.86 -7.58
CA ALA A 728 -40.66 -5.89 -8.63
C ALA A 728 -39.88 -6.17 -9.92
N GLY A 729 -40.06 -5.34 -10.93
CA GLY A 729 -39.24 -5.31 -12.14
C GLY A 729 -39.98 -5.67 -13.42
N THR A 730 -39.26 -5.64 -14.54
CA THR A 730 -39.81 -5.86 -15.90
C THR A 730 -39.38 -7.19 -16.53
N GLY A 731 -38.75 -8.07 -15.74
CA GLY A 731 -38.09 -9.28 -16.20
C GLY A 731 -38.97 -10.52 -16.14
N SER A 732 -38.31 -11.69 -16.02
CA SER A 732 -38.98 -12.99 -15.92
C SER A 732 -38.57 -13.76 -14.67
N VAL A 733 -39.54 -14.20 -13.87
CA VAL A 733 -39.34 -15.02 -12.67
C VAL A 733 -40.01 -16.37 -12.87
N TRP A 734 -39.28 -17.34 -13.42
CA TRP A 734 -39.88 -18.58 -13.92
C TRP A 734 -40.27 -19.59 -12.85
N GLY A 735 -39.71 -19.51 -11.64
CA GLY A 735 -40.12 -20.38 -10.54
C GLY A 735 -41.47 -19.99 -9.94
N LEU A 736 -41.94 -20.80 -9.00
CA LEU A 736 -43.13 -20.47 -8.21
C LEU A 736 -42.89 -19.18 -7.41
N VAL A 737 -43.75 -18.19 -7.60
CA VAL A 737 -43.75 -16.93 -6.84
C VAL A 737 -44.78 -17.04 -5.72
N SER A 738 -44.39 -16.79 -4.48
CA SER A 738 -45.26 -16.76 -3.30
C SER A 738 -45.14 -15.41 -2.60
N ILE A 739 -46.22 -14.63 -2.55
CA ILE A 739 -46.27 -13.31 -1.92
C ILE A 739 -47.12 -13.41 -0.65
N SER A 740 -46.47 -13.43 0.51
CA SER A 740 -47.16 -13.53 1.81
C SER A 740 -47.77 -12.19 2.20
N SER A 741 -48.80 -12.16 3.03
CA SER A 741 -49.21 -10.90 3.69
C SER A 741 -48.19 -10.54 4.78
N PRO A 742 -47.67 -9.29 4.86
CA PRO A 742 -48.10 -8.08 4.14
C PRO A 742 -47.23 -7.69 2.93
N ALA A 743 -46.43 -8.61 2.39
CA ALA A 743 -45.54 -8.35 1.26
C ALA A 743 -46.28 -7.97 -0.03
N THR A 744 -45.54 -7.40 -0.99
CA THR A 744 -46.11 -6.92 -2.25
C THR A 744 -45.44 -7.52 -3.49
N ILE A 745 -46.16 -7.49 -4.61
CA ILE A 745 -45.63 -7.67 -5.95
C ILE A 745 -46.01 -6.46 -6.79
N ASN A 746 -45.03 -5.85 -7.44
CA ASN A 746 -45.15 -4.59 -8.17
C ASN A 746 -44.49 -4.79 -9.55
N PRO A 747 -45.22 -5.28 -10.57
CA PRO A 747 -44.71 -5.31 -11.94
C PRO A 747 -44.18 -3.94 -12.36
N GLY A 748 -43.09 -3.89 -13.11
CA GLY A 748 -42.45 -2.61 -13.46
C GLY A 748 -41.47 -2.09 -12.40
N VAL A 749 -40.99 -0.87 -12.64
CA VAL A 749 -40.13 -0.13 -11.70
C VAL A 749 -41.06 0.77 -10.90
N MET A 750 -40.88 0.87 -9.58
CA MET A 750 -41.77 1.65 -8.73
C MET A 750 -42.01 3.08 -9.28
N GLY A 751 -43.26 3.40 -9.64
CA GLY A 751 -43.63 4.68 -10.24
C GLY A 751 -43.58 4.71 -11.78
N ALA A 752 -43.50 3.55 -12.43
CA ALA A 752 -43.49 3.42 -13.89
C ALA A 752 -44.12 2.08 -14.32
N VAL A 753 -45.10 2.19 -15.22
CA VAL A 753 -45.79 1.04 -15.82
C VAL A 753 -44.84 0.04 -16.47
N GLY A 754 -45.00 -1.25 -16.15
CA GLY A 754 -44.19 -2.32 -16.73
C GLY A 754 -44.80 -3.72 -16.58
N THR A 755 -44.19 -4.69 -17.28
CA THR A 755 -44.65 -6.08 -17.29
C THR A 755 -43.67 -6.97 -16.56
N LEU A 756 -44.10 -7.65 -15.50
CA LEU A 756 -43.34 -8.71 -14.84
C LEU A 756 -43.91 -10.06 -15.25
N THR A 757 -43.08 -10.89 -15.88
CA THR A 757 -43.47 -12.26 -16.24
C THR A 757 -43.12 -13.20 -15.10
N VAL A 758 -44.04 -14.08 -14.71
CA VAL A 758 -43.81 -15.08 -13.66
C VAL A 758 -44.27 -16.47 -14.10
N GLY A 759 -43.68 -17.53 -13.54
CA GLY A 759 -44.03 -18.91 -13.82
C GLY A 759 -45.42 -19.27 -13.32
N SER A 760 -45.57 -19.51 -12.02
CA SER A 760 -46.87 -19.58 -11.34
C SER A 760 -46.82 -18.67 -10.12
N ALA A 761 -47.96 -18.15 -9.67
CA ALA A 761 -48.02 -17.21 -8.55
C ALA A 761 -49.10 -17.57 -7.54
N VAL A 762 -48.74 -17.53 -6.26
CA VAL A 762 -49.66 -17.58 -5.11
C VAL A 762 -49.51 -16.26 -4.36
N ILE A 763 -50.58 -15.49 -4.28
CA ILE A 763 -50.58 -14.17 -3.66
C ILE A 763 -51.57 -14.19 -2.50
N SER A 764 -51.07 -13.99 -1.28
CA SER A 764 -51.86 -13.65 -0.09
C SER A 764 -51.59 -12.22 0.39
N GLY A 765 -50.55 -11.57 -0.15
CA GLY A 765 -50.21 -10.17 0.08
C GLY A 765 -50.89 -9.19 -0.89
N THR A 766 -50.15 -8.16 -1.31
CA THR A 766 -50.69 -7.08 -2.17
C THR A 766 -50.08 -7.10 -3.58
N TYR A 767 -50.91 -7.13 -4.62
CA TYR A 767 -50.50 -6.72 -5.97
C TYR A 767 -50.65 -5.20 -6.09
N VAL A 768 -49.53 -4.48 -6.25
CA VAL A 768 -49.55 -3.05 -6.57
C VAL A 768 -49.47 -2.87 -8.08
N CYS A 769 -50.46 -2.18 -8.65
CA CYS A 769 -50.58 -1.94 -10.09
C CYS A 769 -50.51 -0.45 -10.38
N ASP A 770 -49.40 0.01 -10.96
CA ASP A 770 -49.23 1.35 -11.49
C ASP A 770 -50.14 1.54 -12.72
N LEU A 771 -50.86 2.65 -12.79
CA LEU A 771 -51.75 2.99 -13.91
C LEU A 771 -51.32 4.30 -14.57
N GLY A 772 -50.87 4.21 -15.81
CA GLY A 772 -50.66 5.38 -16.67
C GLY A 772 -51.93 5.76 -17.45
N ASP A 773 -51.83 6.82 -18.25
CA ASP A 773 -52.97 7.33 -19.02
C ASP A 773 -53.56 6.29 -19.99
N SER A 774 -52.70 5.50 -20.66
CA SER A 774 -53.11 4.50 -21.67
C SER A 774 -52.48 3.11 -21.48
N SER A 775 -51.72 2.91 -20.41
CA SER A 775 -51.05 1.64 -20.08
C SER A 775 -51.13 1.35 -18.59
N SER A 776 -50.97 0.10 -18.21
CA SER A 776 -50.92 -0.36 -16.82
C SER A 776 -49.73 -1.25 -16.60
N ASP A 777 -49.38 -1.45 -15.34
CA ASP A 777 -48.65 -2.65 -14.96
C ASP A 777 -49.38 -3.90 -15.41
N MET A 778 -48.58 -4.93 -15.75
CA MET A 778 -49.08 -6.23 -16.13
C MET A 778 -48.31 -7.33 -15.39
N LEU A 779 -49.02 -8.08 -14.56
CA LEU A 779 -48.52 -9.34 -14.01
C LEU A 779 -48.80 -10.48 -15.01
N ALA A 780 -47.79 -10.85 -15.78
CA ALA A 780 -47.91 -11.89 -16.81
C ALA A 780 -47.58 -13.27 -16.23
N VAL A 781 -48.58 -14.01 -15.76
CA VAL A 781 -48.41 -15.37 -15.20
C VAL A 781 -48.53 -16.40 -16.33
N ALA A 782 -47.47 -17.18 -16.57
CA ALA A 782 -47.49 -18.23 -17.60
C ALA A 782 -48.33 -19.46 -17.16
N GLY A 783 -48.34 -19.75 -15.87
CA GLY A 783 -49.04 -20.84 -15.21
C GLY A 783 -50.25 -20.37 -14.40
N ALA A 784 -50.52 -21.07 -13.29
CA ALA A 784 -51.63 -20.75 -12.41
C ALA A 784 -51.38 -19.48 -11.58
N LEU A 785 -52.40 -18.62 -11.51
CA LEU A 785 -52.47 -17.50 -10.57
C LEU A 785 -53.48 -17.84 -9.47
N VAL A 786 -53.02 -17.94 -8.23
CA VAL A 786 -53.85 -18.19 -7.05
C VAL A 786 -53.87 -16.92 -6.20
N LEU A 787 -55.06 -16.37 -5.98
CA LEU A 787 -55.28 -15.21 -5.12
C LEU A 787 -55.94 -15.69 -3.82
N ASP A 788 -55.15 -15.87 -2.77
CA ASP A 788 -55.59 -16.36 -1.45
C ASP A 788 -55.75 -15.18 -0.50
N HIS A 789 -56.93 -14.55 -0.50
CA HIS A 789 -57.20 -13.32 0.27
C HIS A 789 -56.29 -12.14 -0.14
N ALA A 790 -55.80 -12.15 -1.38
CA ALA A 790 -54.96 -11.08 -1.93
C ALA A 790 -55.67 -9.72 -1.95
N THR A 791 -54.88 -8.66 -1.77
CA THR A 791 -55.28 -7.27 -2.03
C THR A 791 -54.74 -6.81 -3.39
N LEU A 792 -55.57 -6.17 -4.21
CA LEU A 792 -55.12 -5.36 -5.35
C LEU A 792 -55.10 -3.89 -4.91
N ALA A 793 -53.99 -3.19 -5.13
CA ALA A 793 -53.87 -1.76 -4.86
C ALA A 793 -53.42 -1.03 -6.12
N PHE A 794 -54.25 -0.12 -6.61
CA PHE A 794 -53.89 0.70 -7.75
C PHE A 794 -53.06 1.92 -7.31
N ASN A 795 -52.11 2.31 -8.14
CA ASN A 795 -51.31 3.52 -7.99
C ASN A 795 -51.36 4.35 -9.28
N PRO A 796 -52.37 5.22 -9.43
CA PRO A 796 -52.49 6.08 -10.62
C PRO A 796 -51.31 7.05 -10.73
N LEU A 797 -50.57 6.96 -11.84
CA LEU A 797 -49.48 7.88 -12.20
C LEU A 797 -50.00 9.09 -13.01
N GLY A 798 -51.24 9.01 -13.49
CA GLY A 798 -51.95 10.03 -14.29
C GLY A 798 -53.46 9.81 -14.24
N TYR A 799 -54.21 10.36 -15.20
CA TYR A 799 -55.67 10.16 -15.31
C TYR A 799 -55.94 8.96 -16.21
N PRO A 800 -56.45 7.83 -15.70
CA PRO A 800 -56.74 6.66 -16.53
C PRO A 800 -57.76 6.99 -17.61
N ALA A 801 -57.35 6.92 -18.88
CA ALA A 801 -58.15 7.31 -20.05
C ALA A 801 -58.47 6.15 -21.01
N SER A 802 -57.84 4.99 -20.85
CA SER A 802 -58.09 3.81 -21.70
C SER A 802 -59.47 3.20 -21.42
N ASP A 803 -60.15 2.68 -22.45
CA ASP A 803 -61.41 1.94 -22.27
C ASP A 803 -61.20 0.61 -21.51
N GLY A 804 -59.97 0.11 -21.45
CA GLY A 804 -59.60 -0.98 -20.57
C GLY A 804 -58.08 -1.18 -20.42
N TYR A 805 -57.69 -1.78 -19.30
CA TYR A 805 -56.31 -2.13 -18.97
C TYR A 805 -56.23 -3.61 -18.66
N THR A 806 -55.25 -4.32 -19.24
CA THR A 806 -54.96 -5.70 -18.84
C THR A 806 -53.93 -5.68 -17.74
N ILE A 807 -54.36 -6.01 -16.52
CA ILE A 807 -53.50 -5.90 -15.33
C ILE A 807 -52.89 -7.24 -14.93
N ALA A 808 -53.47 -8.36 -15.36
CA ALA A 808 -52.84 -9.67 -15.21
C ALA A 808 -53.25 -10.62 -16.34
N SER A 809 -52.38 -11.57 -16.67
CA SER A 809 -52.69 -12.75 -17.47
C SER A 809 -52.34 -14.02 -16.71
N TYR A 810 -53.08 -15.12 -16.92
CA TYR A 810 -52.87 -16.39 -16.24
C TYR A 810 -53.43 -17.57 -17.06
N SER A 811 -53.07 -18.79 -16.67
CA SER A 811 -53.74 -20.01 -17.12
C SER A 811 -54.43 -20.73 -15.95
N GLY A 812 -55.43 -21.58 -16.25
CA GLY A 812 -56.17 -22.33 -15.22
C GLY A 812 -57.46 -21.64 -14.75
N ALA A 813 -57.84 -21.88 -13.49
CA ALA A 813 -59.08 -21.37 -12.91
C ALA A 813 -59.06 -19.84 -12.75
N THR A 814 -60.22 -19.20 -12.91
CA THR A 814 -60.37 -17.75 -12.74
C THR A 814 -60.15 -17.33 -11.28
N PRO A 815 -59.11 -16.55 -10.96
CA PRO A 815 -58.91 -16.00 -9.64
C PRO A 815 -59.64 -14.67 -9.49
N ALA A 816 -59.97 -14.29 -8.26
CA ALA A 816 -60.60 -13.00 -7.95
C ALA A 816 -59.90 -12.33 -6.75
N PHE A 817 -59.79 -11.00 -6.79
CA PHE A 817 -59.29 -10.23 -5.65
C PHE A 817 -60.38 -10.11 -4.59
N THR A 818 -60.03 -10.32 -3.33
CA THR A 818 -60.97 -10.17 -2.22
C THR A 818 -61.05 -8.73 -1.71
N THR A 819 -59.97 -7.97 -1.87
CA THR A 819 -59.86 -6.57 -1.47
C THR A 819 -59.26 -5.77 -2.61
N VAL A 820 -59.88 -4.65 -2.97
CA VAL A 820 -59.36 -3.70 -3.97
C VAL A 820 -59.23 -2.33 -3.32
N LYS A 821 -58.07 -1.69 -3.50
CA LYS A 821 -57.76 -0.36 -2.96
C LYS A 821 -57.44 0.60 -4.08
N ASN A 822 -57.83 1.87 -3.90
CA ASN A 822 -57.53 2.99 -4.80
C ASN A 822 -57.98 2.77 -6.26
N GLN A 823 -59.02 1.98 -6.49
CA GLN A 823 -59.57 1.77 -7.83
C GLN A 823 -60.00 3.11 -8.46
N PRO A 824 -59.59 3.41 -9.70
CA PRO A 824 -60.02 4.63 -10.38
C PRO A 824 -61.54 4.72 -10.48
N SER A 825 -62.09 5.90 -10.21
CA SER A 825 -63.53 6.19 -10.39
C SER A 825 -63.93 5.95 -11.85
N GLY A 826 -65.08 5.32 -12.08
CA GLY A 826 -65.57 5.00 -13.42
C GLY A 826 -64.97 3.73 -14.03
N TYR A 827 -64.23 2.92 -13.27
CA TYR A 827 -63.71 1.62 -13.72
C TYR A 827 -64.19 0.48 -12.82
N HIS A 828 -64.24 -0.75 -13.35
CA HIS A 828 -64.51 -1.98 -12.59
C HIS A 828 -63.54 -3.10 -13.00
N LEU A 829 -63.35 -4.09 -12.12
CA LEU A 829 -62.59 -5.30 -12.46
C LEU A 829 -63.45 -6.27 -13.25
N ASP A 830 -62.94 -6.70 -14.40
CA ASP A 830 -63.54 -7.68 -15.28
C ASP A 830 -62.70 -8.97 -15.31
N TYR A 831 -63.39 -10.08 -15.05
CA TYR A 831 -62.87 -11.44 -15.01
C TYR A 831 -63.53 -12.35 -16.07
N SER A 832 -64.39 -11.79 -16.93
CA SER A 832 -65.19 -12.57 -17.90
C SER A 832 -64.33 -13.19 -19.00
N GLN A 833 -63.21 -12.55 -19.36
CA GLN A 833 -62.30 -13.05 -20.37
C GLN A 833 -61.33 -14.07 -19.76
N ALA A 834 -61.47 -15.33 -20.21
CA ALA A 834 -60.63 -16.43 -19.73
C ALA A 834 -59.13 -16.08 -19.84
N GLY A 835 -58.43 -16.23 -18.72
CA GLY A 835 -56.99 -16.03 -18.62
C GLY A 835 -56.54 -14.57 -18.47
N LEU A 836 -57.44 -13.60 -18.34
CA LEU A 836 -57.10 -12.19 -18.11
C LEU A 836 -57.84 -11.63 -16.89
N ILE A 837 -57.20 -10.69 -16.19
CA ILE A 837 -57.86 -9.77 -15.27
C ILE A 837 -57.72 -8.38 -15.88
N ARG A 838 -58.85 -7.70 -16.06
CA ARG A 838 -58.89 -6.40 -16.73
C ARG A 838 -59.53 -5.34 -15.83
N LEU A 839 -59.05 -4.11 -15.91
CA LEU A 839 -59.73 -2.94 -15.37
C LEU A 839 -60.44 -2.26 -16.53
N MET A 840 -61.76 -2.32 -16.58
CA MET A 840 -62.57 -1.84 -17.70
C MET A 840 -63.28 -0.55 -17.34
N LYS A 841 -63.31 0.40 -18.28
CA LYS A 841 -64.07 1.64 -18.12
C LYS A 841 -65.56 1.31 -18.11
N THR A 842 -66.27 1.89 -17.17
CA THR A 842 -67.71 1.76 -17.04
C THR A 842 -68.33 2.77 -18.01
N VAL A 843 -68.82 2.29 -19.16
CA VAL A 843 -69.48 3.14 -20.16
C VAL A 843 -70.96 2.81 -20.28
N GLY A 844 -71.78 3.77 -19.87
CA GLY A 844 -73.21 3.74 -20.07
C GLY A 844 -74.04 2.91 -19.11
N TYR A 845 -75.36 3.01 -19.23
CA TYR A 845 -76.32 2.40 -18.31
C TYR A 845 -76.11 0.88 -18.12
N GLU A 846 -75.89 0.14 -19.21
CA GLU A 846 -75.73 -1.32 -19.13
C GLU A 846 -74.43 -1.71 -18.43
N SER A 847 -73.32 -1.01 -18.70
CA SER A 847 -72.04 -1.26 -18.04
C SER A 847 -72.05 -0.79 -16.58
N TRP A 848 -72.75 0.30 -16.27
CA TRP A 848 -72.98 0.75 -14.89
C TRP A 848 -73.81 -0.27 -14.10
N ALA A 849 -74.87 -0.79 -14.72
CA ALA A 849 -75.74 -1.77 -14.09
C ALA A 849 -74.96 -3.05 -13.77
N ALA A 850 -74.24 -3.59 -14.76
CA ALA A 850 -73.39 -4.76 -14.58
C ALA A 850 -72.27 -4.52 -13.54
N GLY A 851 -71.63 -3.34 -13.59
CA GLY A 851 -70.56 -2.95 -12.67
C GLY A 851 -70.98 -2.83 -11.20
N LEU A 852 -72.27 -2.60 -10.93
CA LEU A 852 -72.85 -2.57 -9.58
C LEU A 852 -73.54 -3.88 -9.17
N GLY A 853 -73.36 -4.95 -9.95
CA GLY A 853 -73.89 -6.28 -9.63
C GLY A 853 -75.38 -6.48 -9.95
N LEU A 854 -75.96 -5.63 -10.80
CA LEU A 854 -77.29 -5.89 -11.36
C LEU A 854 -77.19 -6.94 -12.48
N ASP A 855 -78.21 -7.78 -12.60
CA ASP A 855 -78.33 -8.83 -13.60
C ASP A 855 -79.61 -8.69 -14.43
N ALA A 856 -79.84 -9.61 -15.37
CA ALA A 856 -81.01 -9.56 -16.26
C ALA A 856 -82.38 -9.58 -15.53
N SER A 857 -82.42 -9.94 -14.24
CA SER A 857 -83.66 -9.96 -13.45
C SER A 857 -84.01 -8.58 -12.86
N ASN A 858 -83.02 -7.71 -12.67
CA ASN A 858 -83.17 -6.47 -11.90
C ASN A 858 -82.50 -5.23 -12.51
N ASN A 859 -81.88 -5.35 -13.70
CA ASN A 859 -81.16 -4.27 -14.39
C ASN A 859 -82.00 -3.35 -15.29
N GLY A 860 -83.32 -3.52 -15.35
CA GLY A 860 -84.20 -2.69 -16.17
C GLY A 860 -84.26 -1.23 -15.69
N PRO A 861 -84.29 -0.21 -16.59
CA PRO A 861 -84.27 1.22 -16.24
C PRO A 861 -85.35 1.67 -15.24
N MET A 862 -86.51 1.01 -15.26
CA MET A 862 -87.65 1.32 -14.39
C MET A 862 -87.73 0.44 -13.12
N GLN A 863 -86.84 -0.55 -12.97
CA GLN A 863 -86.83 -1.44 -11.82
C GLN A 863 -86.25 -0.73 -10.58
N THR A 864 -86.65 -1.19 -9.40
CA THR A 864 -86.30 -0.58 -8.10
C THR A 864 -85.79 -1.65 -7.11
N PRO A 865 -84.60 -2.23 -7.32
CA PRO A 865 -84.12 -3.38 -6.54
C PRO A 865 -84.01 -3.10 -5.04
N ALA A 866 -83.67 -1.87 -4.65
CA ALA A 866 -83.63 -1.42 -3.26
C ALA A 866 -85.01 -1.17 -2.61
N ALA A 867 -86.12 -1.35 -3.35
CA ALA A 867 -87.50 -1.12 -2.91
C ALA A 867 -87.78 0.29 -2.30
N ASP A 868 -86.99 1.30 -2.70
CA ASP A 868 -87.10 2.69 -2.24
C ASP A 868 -87.94 3.58 -3.17
N GLY A 869 -88.50 3.00 -4.24
CA GLY A 869 -89.32 3.71 -5.23
C GLY A 869 -88.50 4.56 -6.21
N ILE A 870 -87.17 4.51 -6.19
CA ILE A 870 -86.29 5.26 -7.09
C ILE A 870 -85.77 4.33 -8.19
N PRO A 871 -86.19 4.50 -9.45
CA PRO A 871 -85.78 3.61 -10.53
C PRO A 871 -84.28 3.64 -10.83
N ASN A 872 -83.75 2.52 -11.31
CA ASN A 872 -82.36 2.38 -11.72
C ASN A 872 -81.90 3.51 -12.67
N LEU A 873 -82.74 3.96 -13.60
CA LEU A 873 -82.40 5.07 -14.50
C LEU A 873 -82.12 6.39 -13.76
N LEU A 874 -82.90 6.70 -12.72
CA LEU A 874 -82.64 7.89 -11.90
C LEU A 874 -81.41 7.70 -11.03
N LYS A 875 -81.16 6.49 -10.53
CA LYS A 875 -79.94 6.18 -9.78
C LYS A 875 -78.69 6.25 -10.66
N TYR A 876 -78.79 5.82 -11.92
CA TYR A 876 -77.75 5.99 -12.92
C TYR A 876 -77.45 7.47 -13.16
N VAL A 877 -78.48 8.29 -13.39
CA VAL A 877 -78.28 9.73 -13.60
C VAL A 877 -77.73 10.39 -12.35
N PHE A 878 -78.27 10.14 -11.16
CA PHE A 878 -77.92 10.84 -9.92
C PHE A 878 -76.76 10.23 -9.13
N ASN A 879 -76.05 9.26 -9.72
CA ASN A 879 -74.93 8.58 -9.07
C ASN A 879 -75.31 7.86 -7.76
N GLY A 880 -76.47 7.22 -7.72
CA GLY A 880 -76.96 6.42 -6.59
C GLY A 880 -76.67 4.93 -6.71
N ASP A 881 -76.68 4.22 -5.58
CA ASP A 881 -76.53 2.76 -5.50
C ASP A 881 -77.90 2.07 -5.78
N PRO A 882 -78.01 1.21 -6.79
CA PRO A 882 -79.25 0.52 -7.13
C PRO A 882 -79.63 -0.61 -6.17
N LEU A 883 -78.69 -1.16 -5.40
CA LEU A 883 -78.91 -2.25 -4.44
C LEU A 883 -79.16 -1.75 -3.01
N SER A 884 -78.90 -0.47 -2.73
CA SER A 884 -79.12 0.17 -1.43
C SER A 884 -80.13 1.32 -1.50
N SER A 885 -80.86 1.56 -0.41
CA SER A 885 -81.79 2.71 -0.33
C SER A 885 -81.02 4.04 -0.32
N CYS A 886 -81.28 4.93 -1.28
CA CYS A 886 -80.52 6.17 -1.44
C CYS A 886 -81.39 7.43 -1.69
N PRO A 887 -82.36 7.78 -0.81
CA PRO A 887 -83.25 8.93 -1.03
C PRO A 887 -82.53 10.28 -1.09
N TYR A 888 -81.31 10.38 -0.56
CA TYR A 888 -80.51 11.60 -0.51
C TYR A 888 -79.90 12.01 -1.87
N VAL A 889 -79.94 11.13 -2.88
CA VAL A 889 -79.45 11.48 -4.24
C VAL A 889 -80.48 12.24 -5.05
N LEU A 890 -81.73 12.28 -4.57
CA LEU A 890 -82.78 13.06 -5.21
C LEU A 890 -82.47 14.55 -5.08
N PRO A 891 -82.90 15.35 -6.05
CA PRO A 891 -82.62 16.77 -6.01
C PRO A 891 -83.22 17.49 -4.79
N SER A 892 -82.45 18.43 -4.25
CA SER A 892 -82.83 19.23 -3.09
C SER A 892 -83.33 20.61 -3.52
N PRO A 893 -84.61 20.97 -3.23
CA PRO A 893 -85.10 22.32 -3.44
C PRO A 893 -84.65 23.27 -2.32
N ALA A 894 -84.37 24.52 -2.67
CA ALA A 894 -84.07 25.61 -1.75
C ALA A 894 -84.60 26.94 -2.28
N VAL A 895 -84.84 27.93 -1.40
CA VAL A 895 -85.14 29.30 -1.81
C VAL A 895 -83.82 30.07 -1.90
N GLY A 896 -83.41 30.41 -3.13
CA GLY A 896 -82.20 31.16 -3.41
C GLY A 896 -82.39 32.68 -3.34
N ALA A 897 -81.38 33.41 -3.79
CA ALA A 897 -81.42 34.88 -3.84
C ALA A 897 -82.66 35.38 -4.62
N GLN A 898 -83.26 36.47 -4.13
CA GLN A 898 -84.47 37.09 -4.72
C GLN A 898 -85.73 36.19 -4.68
N GLY A 899 -85.78 35.18 -3.79
CA GLY A 899 -86.97 34.35 -3.59
C GLY A 899 -87.21 33.30 -4.68
N ARG A 900 -86.18 33.00 -5.49
CA ARG A 900 -86.28 32.04 -6.60
C ARG A 900 -86.10 30.61 -6.09
N LEU A 901 -86.87 29.67 -6.63
CA LEU A 901 -86.68 28.26 -6.34
C LEU A 901 -85.40 27.77 -7.04
N VAL A 902 -84.46 27.27 -6.25
CA VAL A 902 -83.21 26.66 -6.69
C VAL A 902 -83.31 25.16 -6.45
N PHE A 903 -82.87 24.37 -7.42
CA PHE A 903 -82.90 22.93 -7.37
C PHE A 903 -81.48 22.42 -7.62
N THR A 904 -80.89 21.80 -6.61
CA THR A 904 -79.52 21.29 -6.67
C THR A 904 -79.52 19.77 -6.63
N TYR A 905 -78.77 19.16 -7.54
CA TYR A 905 -78.53 17.72 -7.54
C TYR A 905 -77.20 17.40 -8.20
N PHE A 906 -76.72 16.19 -7.99
CA PHE A 906 -75.53 15.69 -8.65
C PHE A 906 -75.93 14.74 -9.76
N ARG A 907 -75.27 14.83 -10.92
CA ARG A 907 -75.46 13.87 -12.01
C ARG A 907 -74.15 13.27 -12.47
N ARG A 908 -74.17 12.07 -13.03
CA ARG A 908 -73.01 11.50 -13.74
C ARG A 908 -72.83 12.23 -15.06
N ALA A 909 -71.61 12.68 -15.36
CA ALA A 909 -71.30 13.40 -16.60
C ALA A 909 -71.65 12.56 -17.84
N GLU A 910 -71.38 11.25 -17.80
CA GLU A 910 -71.71 10.32 -18.89
C GLU A 910 -73.22 10.18 -19.14
N SER A 911 -74.06 10.38 -18.11
CA SER A 911 -75.50 10.25 -18.24
C SER A 911 -76.12 11.30 -19.17
N VAL A 912 -75.40 12.40 -19.45
CA VAL A 912 -75.84 13.48 -20.33
C VAL A 912 -75.90 13.04 -21.80
N GLY A 913 -74.98 12.15 -22.20
CA GLY A 913 -74.95 11.62 -23.57
C GLY A 913 -75.98 10.51 -23.81
N GLU A 914 -76.48 9.90 -22.73
CA GLU A 914 -77.34 8.71 -22.77
C GLU A 914 -78.76 8.95 -22.29
N THR A 915 -79.03 10.13 -21.76
CA THR A 915 -80.36 10.50 -21.29
C THR A 915 -80.72 11.91 -21.73
N THR A 916 -81.99 12.13 -22.04
CA THR A 916 -82.56 13.46 -22.15
C THR A 916 -83.07 13.89 -20.77
N GLN A 917 -82.35 14.80 -20.13
CA GLN A 917 -82.74 15.40 -18.84
C GLN A 917 -83.49 16.70 -19.09
N THR A 918 -84.73 16.79 -18.60
CA THR A 918 -85.61 17.94 -18.79
C THR A 918 -86.09 18.46 -17.45
N LEU A 919 -85.78 19.71 -17.15
CA LEU A 919 -86.43 20.43 -16.06
C LEU A 919 -87.80 20.91 -16.55
N GLU A 920 -88.86 20.48 -15.88
CA GLU A 920 -90.20 20.95 -16.14
C GLU A 920 -90.65 21.82 -14.96
N TYR A 921 -91.06 23.06 -15.23
CA TYR A 921 -91.61 23.96 -14.20
C TYR A 921 -92.88 24.68 -14.65
N GLY A 922 -93.77 24.99 -13.70
CA GLY A 922 -95.05 25.63 -13.98
C GLY A 922 -95.74 26.14 -12.72
N THR A 923 -96.78 26.95 -12.88
CA THR A 923 -97.60 27.47 -11.77
C THR A 923 -98.73 26.53 -11.36
N ASP A 924 -99.00 25.49 -12.16
CA ASP A 924 -99.92 24.41 -11.87
C ASP A 924 -99.33 23.06 -12.36
N LEU A 925 -100.06 21.96 -12.13
CA LEU A 925 -99.62 20.61 -12.51
C LEU A 925 -100.00 20.21 -13.95
N LEU A 926 -100.68 21.09 -14.70
CA LEU A 926 -101.23 20.81 -16.04
C LEU A 926 -100.39 21.46 -17.16
N GLY A 927 -99.87 22.69 -16.94
CA GLY A 927 -99.06 23.45 -17.89
C GLY A 927 -97.59 23.54 -17.47
N TRP A 928 -96.70 22.89 -18.23
CA TRP A 928 -95.27 22.81 -17.92
C TRP A 928 -94.41 23.52 -18.96
N THR A 929 -93.57 24.46 -18.52
CA THR A 929 -92.43 24.93 -19.30
C THR A 929 -91.33 23.89 -19.21
N LYS A 930 -90.88 23.40 -20.37
CA LYS A 930 -89.88 22.34 -20.47
C LYS A 930 -88.56 22.94 -20.92
N VAL A 931 -87.51 22.73 -20.15
CA VAL A 931 -86.16 23.17 -20.49
C VAL A 931 -85.23 21.98 -20.38
N THR A 932 -84.68 21.57 -21.53
CA THR A 932 -83.64 20.55 -21.58
C THR A 932 -82.42 21.07 -20.82
N ILE A 933 -81.92 20.25 -19.91
CA ILE A 933 -80.74 20.60 -19.11
C ILE A 933 -79.52 20.44 -20.00
N PRO A 934 -78.73 21.50 -20.23
CA PRO A 934 -77.59 21.47 -21.15
C PRO A 934 -76.44 20.63 -20.58
N ALA A 935 -75.46 20.32 -21.45
CA ALA A 935 -74.22 19.67 -21.04
C ALA A 935 -73.29 20.60 -20.25
N THR A 936 -73.36 21.91 -20.50
CA THR A 936 -72.54 22.93 -19.84
C THR A 936 -73.38 24.09 -19.34
N SER A 937 -72.86 24.86 -18.39
CA SER A 937 -73.55 26.01 -17.78
C SER A 937 -74.14 26.95 -18.83
N SER A 938 -75.47 27.10 -18.83
CA SER A 938 -76.18 27.97 -19.77
C SER A 938 -77.58 28.31 -19.26
N GLY A 939 -77.99 29.55 -19.50
CA GLY A 939 -79.31 30.05 -19.13
C GLY A 939 -79.57 29.95 -17.63
N MET A 940 -80.50 29.07 -17.26
CA MET A 940 -80.94 28.87 -15.87
C MET A 940 -80.14 27.82 -15.09
N PHE A 941 -79.15 27.19 -15.72
CA PHE A 941 -78.37 26.10 -15.15
C PHE A 941 -76.92 26.52 -14.93
N VAL A 942 -76.44 26.34 -13.71
CA VAL A 942 -75.03 26.33 -13.38
C VAL A 942 -74.62 24.87 -13.20
N ILE A 943 -73.65 24.43 -13.99
CA ILE A 943 -73.11 23.08 -13.99
C ILE A 943 -71.65 23.19 -13.63
N THR A 944 -71.29 22.61 -12.48
CA THR A 944 -69.92 22.52 -12.00
C THR A 944 -69.42 21.09 -12.21
N PRO A 945 -68.50 20.86 -13.16
CA PRO A 945 -67.90 19.54 -13.35
C PRO A 945 -67.12 19.06 -12.13
N ASP A 946 -66.91 17.73 -12.05
CA ASP A 946 -66.08 17.03 -11.06
C ASP A 946 -66.37 17.39 -9.59
N THR A 947 -67.64 17.68 -9.27
CA THR A 947 -68.12 18.06 -7.94
C THR A 947 -69.26 17.11 -7.53
N PRO A 948 -69.14 16.35 -6.42
CA PRO A 948 -68.07 16.38 -5.41
C PRO A 948 -66.85 15.51 -5.77
N SER A 949 -66.86 14.79 -6.89
CA SER A 949 -65.81 13.86 -7.31
C SER A 949 -65.67 13.80 -8.82
N PRO A 950 -64.51 13.37 -9.37
CA PRO A 950 -64.31 13.22 -10.81
C PRO A 950 -65.41 12.40 -11.50
N GLY A 951 -65.95 12.92 -12.60
CA GLY A 951 -67.03 12.29 -13.39
C GLY A 951 -68.45 12.55 -12.88
N VAL A 952 -68.61 13.35 -11.82
CA VAL A 952 -69.91 13.79 -11.28
C VAL A 952 -70.02 15.31 -11.43
N GLU A 953 -71.16 15.80 -11.90
CA GLU A 953 -71.44 17.22 -12.10
C GLU A 953 -72.47 17.69 -11.06
N GLU A 954 -72.19 18.81 -10.38
CA GLU A 954 -73.21 19.52 -9.61
C GLU A 954 -74.06 20.37 -10.56
N VAL A 955 -75.37 20.14 -10.56
CA VAL A 955 -76.33 20.90 -11.35
C VAL A 955 -77.18 21.74 -10.42
N VAL A 956 -77.06 23.05 -10.57
CA VAL A 956 -77.87 24.05 -9.87
C VAL A 956 -78.79 24.72 -10.87
N ALA A 957 -80.08 24.39 -10.82
CA ALA A 957 -81.12 25.00 -11.65
C ALA A 957 -81.82 26.12 -10.87
N THR A 958 -81.79 27.35 -11.39
CA THR A 958 -82.46 28.52 -10.77
C THR A 958 -83.70 28.89 -11.58
N VAL A 959 -84.88 28.54 -11.06
CA VAL A 959 -86.14 28.72 -11.79
C VAL A 959 -86.57 30.21 -11.77
N PRO A 960 -87.12 30.75 -12.87
CA PRO A 960 -87.72 32.09 -12.91
C PRO A 960 -88.83 32.25 -11.86
N PRO A 961 -88.98 33.45 -11.27
CA PRO A 961 -90.05 33.71 -10.32
C PRO A 961 -91.42 33.60 -11.02
N PRO A 962 -92.46 33.07 -10.35
CA PRO A 962 -93.80 32.89 -10.92
C PRO A 962 -94.61 34.20 -11.05
N GLY A 963 -93.98 35.37 -10.91
CA GLY A 963 -94.69 36.65 -10.81
C GLY A 963 -95.51 36.74 -9.52
N ASN A 964 -96.73 37.28 -9.58
CA ASN A 964 -97.62 37.52 -8.43
C ASN A 964 -98.36 36.26 -7.91
N ILE A 965 -97.98 35.06 -8.34
CA ILE A 965 -98.67 33.80 -7.98
C ILE A 965 -97.83 33.06 -6.93
N GLY A 966 -98.44 32.72 -5.80
CA GLY A 966 -97.73 32.28 -4.58
C GLY A 966 -97.07 30.90 -4.59
N HIS A 967 -97.18 30.12 -5.67
CA HIS A 967 -96.66 28.75 -5.75
C HIS A 967 -96.07 28.42 -7.14
N ILE A 968 -95.01 27.62 -7.15
CA ILE A 968 -94.36 27.08 -8.36
C ILE A 968 -94.09 25.59 -8.16
N PHE A 969 -94.36 24.77 -9.18
CA PHE A 969 -94.06 23.35 -9.21
C PHE A 969 -92.85 23.12 -10.12
N VAL A 970 -91.97 22.21 -9.72
CA VAL A 970 -90.79 21.80 -10.48
C VAL A 970 -90.67 20.29 -10.41
N ARG A 971 -90.35 19.66 -11.53
CA ARG A 971 -89.93 18.27 -11.57
C ARG A 971 -88.80 18.07 -12.56
N LEU A 972 -87.99 17.06 -12.30
CA LEU A 972 -86.97 16.58 -13.21
C LEU A 972 -87.48 15.33 -13.91
N ARG A 973 -87.48 15.36 -15.24
CA ARG A 973 -87.80 14.21 -16.06
C ARG A 973 -86.52 13.72 -16.74
N VAL A 974 -86.23 12.44 -16.57
CA VAL A 974 -85.16 11.74 -17.28
C VAL A 974 -85.83 10.75 -18.22
N ASN A 975 -85.48 10.83 -19.51
CA ASN A 975 -85.79 9.77 -20.46
C ASN A 975 -84.45 9.20 -20.96
N GLN A 976 -84.35 7.89 -21.03
CA GLN A 976 -83.25 7.21 -21.72
C GLN A 976 -83.61 7.05 -23.19
#